data_AF-A0A921FFU3-F1
#
_entry.id   AF-A0A921FFU3-F1
#
_cell.length_a   1.000
_cell.length_b   1.000
_cell.length_c   1.000
_cell.angle_alpha   90.00
_cell.angle_beta   90.00
_cell.angle_gamma   90.00
#
_symmetry.space_group_name_H-M   'P 1'
#
loop_
_entity.id
_entity.type
_entity.pdbx_description
1 polymer ?
#
loop_
_entity_poly.entity_id
_entity_poly.type
_entity_poly.pdbx_seq_one_letter_code
_entity_poly.pdbx_strand_id
1 'polypeptide(L)'
;MKNRSILLGCLGAMLCITSMAQTTEDFPKKQKPWSVRMAESEMVRNPESWQVDFQPSLKWDYCHGLELGAMMDVYDRYGDSKFYDYALAYADTMVNEDGTIKKYKLTDYSLDRINSGKMLFRIYEQTKDEKYKKALDLLRTQFDGQPRNEDGGFWHKKVYPNQMWLDGLYMGTPFLAEYAYRNNDPHAYQEVINQIKIVARHTYDPSNGLFRHACDVSKREKWADKTTGQSQHCWGRALGWYAMAIVDNLDFIPLHEPGRDSVLVILNQIAKTLKKYQSPEGLWYQVMDKSGEPGNYLESSCSSMFVYSLFKAVRKGYIPASYFAVARKGYEGILNEFIKVDENGLVSITKACAVAGLGGKNYRMGDYSYYINELIRDNDPKAVGPFILASLEWEGLPKEKRRFAEPRELVVAQDGTGDYSTIAEALESVRAFMDFDVKIYVKKGTYKEKLIVPSWLQNVEIIGEDVQNTIITNADHANMNNMGTFRTYTVKVEGNHITFRNITIENNAPKLGQAVALHTEGDCLRFINCRFLGNQDTVYTGVAGTRLYFEDCYIEGTTDFIFGPSTAWFENCTIHSKANSYVTAASTPENIKYGYIFNNCKLTAEEGVDKVYLGRPWRPYAYTLFMNCELGKHIVKAGWDNWRNPKNEKTARYAEYKNTGEGADISQRVSWARQLSDKDVKMLVKSEFYTFSNTWDLY
;
A
#
# COMPACT_ATOMS: atom_id res chain seq x y z
N MET A 1 -16.21 31.47 -79.10
CA MET A 1 -16.90 30.80 -77.98
C MET A 1 -16.03 30.88 -76.74
N LYS A 2 -16.51 31.63 -75.73
CA LYS A 2 -16.11 31.71 -74.30
C LYS A 2 -14.63 32.03 -73.97
N ASN A 3 -14.22 33.31 -73.79
CA ASN A 3 -14.31 34.18 -72.57
C ASN A 3 -13.89 33.46 -71.28
N ARG A 4 -12.83 33.79 -70.52
CA ARG A 4 -12.27 35.06 -69.96
C ARG A 4 -13.23 35.87 -69.07
N SER A 5 -12.86 35.95 -67.77
CA SER A 5 -12.88 37.11 -66.86
C SER A 5 -14.10 37.39 -65.92
N ILE A 6 -13.78 37.37 -64.61
CA ILE A 6 -14.01 38.38 -63.54
C ILE A 6 -15.44 38.76 -63.13
N LEU A 7 -15.79 38.58 -61.84
CA LEU A 7 -16.22 39.60 -60.84
C LEU A 7 -16.58 38.89 -59.50
N LEU A 8 -15.84 39.11 -58.41
CA LEU A 8 -16.04 40.11 -57.33
C LEU A 8 -17.35 39.98 -56.53
N GLY A 9 -17.21 39.75 -55.22
CA GLY A 9 -18.29 39.83 -54.23
C GLY A 9 -17.76 39.61 -52.81
N CYS A 10 -17.18 40.66 -52.21
CA CYS A 10 -16.88 40.71 -50.78
C CYS A 10 -18.19 40.69 -49.97
N LEU A 11 -18.27 39.86 -48.94
CA LEU A 11 -19.02 40.16 -47.72
C LEU A 11 -18.49 39.30 -46.58
N GLY A 12 -18.10 39.97 -45.49
CA GLY A 12 -17.37 39.41 -44.38
C GLY A 12 -18.13 38.33 -43.62
N ALA A 13 -17.36 37.44 -43.01
CA ALA A 13 -17.80 36.64 -41.88
C ALA A 13 -16.72 36.72 -40.81
N MET A 14 -17.17 37.13 -39.63
CA MET A 14 -16.40 37.26 -38.40
C MET A 14 -15.59 36.01 -38.08
N LEU A 15 -14.42 36.24 -37.48
CA LEU A 15 -13.75 35.27 -36.64
C LEU A 15 -14.74 34.74 -35.58
N CYS A 16 -15.18 33.50 -35.75
CA CYS A 16 -15.53 32.65 -34.63
C CYS A 16 -14.44 31.59 -34.54
N ILE A 17 -13.43 31.88 -33.71
CA ILE A 17 -12.52 30.88 -33.18
C ILE A 17 -13.38 30.04 -32.23
N THR A 18 -14.00 28.99 -32.74
CA THR A 18 -14.48 27.91 -31.87
C THR A 18 -13.26 27.06 -31.54
N SER A 19 -12.76 27.24 -30.31
CA SER A 19 -11.83 26.33 -29.67
C SER A 19 -12.42 24.92 -29.71
N MET A 20 -11.97 24.09 -30.66
CA MET A 20 -12.14 22.66 -30.54
C MET A 20 -11.14 22.18 -29.50
N ALA A 21 -11.61 22.13 -28.24
CA ALA A 21 -11.00 21.30 -27.22
C ALA A 21 -11.15 19.84 -27.66
N GLN A 22 -10.08 19.30 -28.23
CA GLN A 22 -9.78 17.87 -28.38
C GLN A 22 -8.71 17.57 -27.32
N THR A 23 -8.80 16.60 -26.43
CA THR A 23 -9.67 15.44 -26.26
C THR A 23 -9.69 15.10 -24.77
N THR A 24 -10.87 14.91 -24.17
CA THR A 24 -10.98 14.10 -22.96
C THR A 24 -10.73 12.65 -23.38
N GLU A 25 -9.47 12.20 -23.30
CA GLU A 25 -9.20 10.77 -23.37
C GLU A 25 -9.82 10.11 -22.13
N ASP A 26 -10.76 9.20 -22.36
CA ASP A 26 -11.30 8.29 -21.36
C ASP A 26 -10.14 7.54 -20.68
N PHE A 27 -9.78 7.94 -19.45
CA PHE A 27 -8.86 7.17 -18.62
C PHE A 27 -9.48 5.78 -18.37
N PRO A 28 -8.78 4.68 -18.68
CA PRO A 28 -9.43 3.39 -18.66
C PRO A 28 -9.65 2.87 -17.24
N LYS A 29 -10.88 2.42 -16.98
CA LYS A 29 -11.31 1.56 -15.86
C LYS A 29 -10.61 0.17 -15.82
N LYS A 30 -9.58 -0.08 -16.65
CA LYS A 30 -8.83 -1.35 -16.72
C LYS A 30 -7.42 -1.14 -16.16
N GLN A 31 -7.01 -1.94 -15.18
CA GLN A 31 -5.72 -1.83 -14.49
C GLN A 31 -4.53 -2.09 -15.44
N LYS A 32 -3.99 -1.01 -16.04
CA LYS A 32 -2.68 -1.00 -16.71
C LYS A 32 -1.55 -1.26 -15.67
N PRO A 33 -0.36 -1.69 -16.11
CA PRO A 33 0.82 -1.82 -15.24
C PRO A 33 1.17 -0.48 -14.55
N TRP A 34 1.74 -0.54 -13.33
CA TRP A 34 2.04 0.66 -12.52
C TRP A 34 2.99 1.62 -13.20
N SER A 35 3.99 1.12 -13.93
CA SER A 35 4.95 1.94 -14.67
C SER A 35 4.25 2.78 -15.76
N VAL A 36 3.32 2.18 -16.50
CA VAL A 36 2.48 2.84 -17.52
C VAL A 36 1.57 3.88 -16.86
N ARG A 37 0.88 3.50 -15.77
CA ARG A 37 -0.06 4.41 -15.09
C ARG A 37 0.63 5.63 -14.51
N MET A 38 1.82 5.46 -13.90
CA MET A 38 2.60 6.58 -13.38
C MET A 38 3.09 7.49 -14.52
N ALA A 39 3.64 6.92 -15.60
CA ALA A 39 4.11 7.69 -16.73
C ALA A 39 2.97 8.50 -17.39
N GLU A 40 1.81 7.89 -17.60
CA GLU A 40 0.61 8.60 -18.10
C GLU A 40 0.16 9.71 -17.15
N SER A 41 0.21 9.46 -15.83
CA SER A 41 -0.16 10.47 -14.84
C SER A 41 0.79 11.67 -14.85
N GLU A 42 2.09 11.45 -15.06
CA GLU A 42 3.07 12.54 -15.21
C GLU A 42 2.93 13.30 -16.50
N MET A 43 2.60 12.66 -17.62
CA MET A 43 2.31 13.36 -18.87
C MET A 43 1.06 14.25 -18.76
N VAL A 44 0.08 13.85 -17.94
CA VAL A 44 -1.08 14.72 -17.60
C VAL A 44 -0.67 15.88 -16.72
N ARG A 45 0.17 15.64 -15.70
CA ARG A 45 0.65 16.70 -14.79
C ARG A 45 1.59 17.70 -15.48
N ASN A 46 2.37 17.22 -16.44
CA ASN A 46 3.36 17.97 -17.19
C ASN A 46 3.07 17.82 -18.69
N PRO A 47 2.09 18.53 -19.28
CA PRO A 47 1.78 18.37 -20.71
C PRO A 47 2.97 18.56 -21.65
N GLU A 48 3.95 19.38 -21.25
CA GLU A 48 5.21 19.51 -21.96
C GLU A 48 6.37 18.94 -21.13
N SER A 49 7.19 18.08 -21.73
CA SER A 49 8.25 17.34 -21.02
C SER A 49 9.34 18.20 -20.37
N TRP A 50 9.45 19.48 -20.76
CA TRP A 50 10.32 20.43 -20.06
C TRP A 50 9.81 20.86 -18.68
N GLN A 51 8.51 20.70 -18.40
CA GLN A 51 7.84 21.09 -17.15
C GLN A 51 8.14 20.14 -15.99
N VAL A 52 8.59 18.90 -16.29
CA VAL A 52 9.09 17.92 -15.29
C VAL A 52 10.01 18.60 -14.28
N ASP A 53 9.93 18.18 -13.01
CA ASP A 53 10.58 18.83 -11.86
C ASP A 53 10.02 20.22 -11.54
N PHE A 54 8.74 20.44 -11.82
CA PHE A 54 8.00 21.69 -11.52
C PHE A 54 8.69 22.92 -12.12
N GLN A 55 9.28 22.76 -13.30
CA GLN A 55 10.11 23.80 -13.89
C GLN A 55 9.25 24.89 -14.54
N PRO A 56 9.44 26.17 -14.19
CA PRO A 56 8.69 27.27 -14.79
C PRO A 56 9.25 27.70 -16.15
N SER A 57 10.40 27.15 -16.56
CA SER A 57 11.08 27.47 -17.82
C SER A 57 12.09 26.38 -18.19
N LEU A 58 12.58 26.41 -19.43
CA LEU A 58 13.58 25.45 -19.93
C LEU A 58 14.81 25.35 -19.01
N LYS A 59 15.13 24.10 -18.64
CA LYS A 59 16.26 23.74 -17.80
C LYS A 59 16.84 22.41 -18.27
N TRP A 60 18.16 22.31 -18.32
CA TRP A 60 18.87 21.04 -18.56
C TRP A 60 19.31 20.46 -17.22
N ASP A 61 18.52 19.54 -16.64
CA ASP A 61 18.80 18.99 -15.31
C ASP A 61 18.56 17.48 -15.22
N TYR A 62 19.22 16.84 -14.26
CA TYR A 62 19.22 15.38 -14.13
C TYR A 62 17.83 14.79 -13.92
N CYS A 63 16.89 15.54 -13.32
CA CYS A 63 15.51 15.11 -13.11
C CYS A 63 14.82 14.76 -14.44
N HIS A 64 15.01 15.57 -15.49
CA HIS A 64 14.49 15.28 -16.83
C HIS A 64 15.09 13.99 -17.38
N GLY A 65 16.41 13.85 -17.30
CA GLY A 65 17.11 12.64 -17.76
C GLY A 65 16.66 11.36 -17.07
N LEU A 66 16.41 11.45 -15.76
CA LEU A 66 15.95 10.35 -14.94
C LEU A 66 14.53 9.92 -15.31
N GLU A 67 13.59 10.86 -15.31
CA GLU A 67 12.18 10.55 -15.47
C GLU A 67 11.83 10.23 -16.93
N LEU A 68 12.30 11.05 -17.88
CA LEU A 68 12.10 10.78 -19.31
C LEU A 68 12.84 9.51 -19.75
N GLY A 69 14.02 9.25 -19.18
CA GLY A 69 14.72 7.98 -19.38
C GLY A 69 13.90 6.78 -18.89
N ALA A 70 13.26 6.87 -17.72
CA ALA A 70 12.37 5.83 -17.22
C ALA A 70 11.11 5.67 -18.07
N MET A 71 10.53 6.76 -18.60
CA MET A 71 9.41 6.70 -19.55
C MET A 71 9.82 6.03 -20.86
N MET A 72 11.03 6.25 -21.36
CA MET A 72 11.55 5.51 -22.51
C MET A 72 11.71 4.00 -22.20
N ASP A 73 12.01 3.61 -20.96
CA ASP A 73 12.01 2.19 -20.57
C ASP A 73 10.58 1.60 -20.57
N VAL A 74 9.55 2.42 -20.29
CA VAL A 74 8.13 2.03 -20.48
C VAL A 74 7.83 1.80 -21.95
N TYR A 75 8.31 2.69 -22.84
CA TYR A 75 8.22 2.51 -24.29
C TYR A 75 8.91 1.21 -24.73
N ASP A 76 10.16 0.97 -24.31
CA ASP A 76 10.92 -0.23 -24.69
C ASP A 76 10.21 -1.52 -24.27
N ARG A 77 9.46 -1.48 -23.16
CA ARG A 77 8.69 -2.62 -22.65
C ARG A 77 7.34 -2.84 -23.34
N TYR A 78 6.59 -1.77 -23.60
CA TYR A 78 5.17 -1.86 -23.98
C TYR A 78 4.87 -1.37 -25.41
N GLY A 79 5.80 -0.65 -26.04
CA GLY A 79 5.72 -0.23 -27.44
C GLY A 79 4.82 0.96 -27.74
N ASP A 80 4.25 1.63 -26.74
CA ASP A 80 3.43 2.83 -26.93
C ASP A 80 4.32 4.06 -27.17
N SER A 81 4.37 4.55 -28.42
CA SER A 81 5.33 5.56 -28.86
C SER A 81 5.20 6.88 -28.11
N LYS A 82 4.05 7.19 -27.50
CA LYS A 82 3.83 8.46 -26.81
C LYS A 82 4.88 8.75 -25.73
N PHE A 83 5.38 7.72 -25.05
CA PHE A 83 6.41 7.89 -24.03
C PHE A 83 7.77 8.26 -24.63
N TYR A 84 8.11 7.66 -25.78
CA TYR A 84 9.31 8.02 -26.55
C TYR A 84 9.18 9.43 -27.15
N ASP A 85 8.05 9.72 -27.80
CA ASP A 85 7.77 11.00 -28.45
C ASP A 85 7.81 12.16 -27.43
N TYR A 86 7.30 11.92 -26.22
CA TYR A 86 7.35 12.89 -25.11
C TYR A 86 8.79 13.19 -24.65
N ALA A 87 9.65 12.17 -24.55
CA ALA A 87 11.08 12.36 -24.25
C ALA A 87 11.84 13.03 -25.40
N LEU A 88 11.54 12.65 -26.65
CA LEU A 88 12.11 13.25 -27.86
C LEU A 88 11.81 14.74 -27.95
N ALA A 89 10.56 15.15 -27.65
CA ALA A 89 10.16 16.56 -27.65
C ALA A 89 11.02 17.43 -26.71
N TYR A 90 11.43 16.89 -25.55
CA TYR A 90 12.36 17.59 -24.66
C TYR A 90 13.76 17.68 -25.28
N ALA A 91 14.28 16.58 -25.84
CA ALA A 91 15.60 16.56 -26.47
C ALA A 91 15.68 17.54 -27.65
N ASP A 92 14.67 17.58 -28.51
CA ASP A 92 14.55 18.54 -29.62
C ASP A 92 14.47 19.98 -29.14
N THR A 93 13.78 20.21 -28.03
CA THR A 93 13.70 21.55 -27.43
C THR A 93 15.05 21.99 -26.90
N MET A 94 15.88 21.07 -26.38
CA MET A 94 17.10 21.39 -25.63
C MET A 94 18.39 21.32 -26.46
N VAL A 95 18.46 20.47 -27.49
CA VAL A 95 19.66 20.26 -28.31
C VAL A 95 19.54 21.05 -29.61
N ASN A 96 20.49 21.95 -29.87
CA ASN A 96 20.56 22.70 -31.12
C ASN A 96 21.21 21.86 -32.23
N GLU A 97 21.03 22.26 -33.50
CA GLU A 97 21.57 21.58 -34.69
C GLU A 97 23.12 21.39 -34.69
N ASP A 98 23.84 22.29 -34.03
CA ASP A 98 25.30 22.20 -33.88
C ASP A 98 25.74 21.25 -32.75
N GLY A 99 24.79 20.65 -32.02
CA GLY A 99 25.04 19.79 -30.86
C GLY A 99 25.22 20.52 -29.54
N THR A 100 25.13 21.87 -29.52
CA THR A 100 25.12 22.61 -28.27
C THR A 100 23.81 22.39 -27.52
N ILE A 101 23.90 22.31 -26.20
CA ILE A 101 22.74 22.03 -25.33
C ILE A 101 22.34 23.31 -24.60
N LYS A 102 21.07 23.72 -24.74
CA LYS A 102 20.52 24.90 -24.05
C LYS A 102 20.70 24.74 -22.54
N LYS A 103 21.14 25.81 -21.88
CA LYS A 103 21.38 25.87 -20.42
C LYS A 103 22.45 24.92 -19.88
N TYR A 104 23.16 24.18 -20.73
CA TYR A 104 24.36 23.44 -20.34
C TYR A 104 25.59 24.35 -20.42
N LYS A 105 26.49 24.25 -19.43
CA LYS A 105 27.76 24.98 -19.38
C LYS A 105 28.86 24.03 -18.93
N LEU A 106 29.72 23.63 -19.86
CA LEU A 106 30.85 22.74 -19.56
C LEU A 106 31.75 23.31 -18.45
N THR A 107 31.93 24.64 -18.41
CA THR A 107 32.79 25.32 -17.43
C THR A 107 32.30 25.23 -15.97
N ASP A 108 31.05 24.83 -15.75
CA ASP A 108 30.51 24.55 -14.41
C ASP A 108 30.99 23.20 -13.87
N TYR A 109 31.44 22.28 -14.74
CA TYR A 109 31.87 20.91 -14.44
C TYR A 109 30.97 20.22 -13.42
N SER A 110 29.66 20.27 -13.66
CA SER A 110 28.65 19.70 -12.77
C SER A 110 28.25 18.32 -13.27
N LEU A 111 28.46 17.29 -12.45
CA LEU A 111 28.06 15.93 -12.81
C LEU A 111 26.53 15.81 -13.03
N ASP A 112 25.72 16.58 -12.28
CA ASP A 112 24.26 16.65 -12.46
C ASP A 112 23.82 16.96 -13.90
N ARG A 113 24.64 17.69 -14.66
CA ARG A 113 24.29 18.08 -16.03
C ARG A 113 24.57 16.97 -17.06
N ILE A 114 25.19 15.87 -16.64
CA ILE A 114 25.51 14.73 -17.51
C ILE A 114 24.34 13.75 -17.58
N ASN A 115 23.57 13.57 -16.51
CA ASN A 115 22.56 12.52 -16.40
C ASN A 115 21.54 12.52 -17.54
N SER A 116 21.13 13.70 -18.00
CA SER A 116 20.18 13.86 -19.12
C SER A 116 20.76 13.48 -20.46
N GLY A 117 22.08 13.33 -20.59
CA GLY A 117 22.71 12.75 -21.77
C GLY A 117 22.35 11.28 -21.99
N LYS A 118 21.99 10.53 -20.95
CA LYS A 118 21.68 9.09 -21.06
C LYS A 118 20.56 8.80 -22.06
N MET A 119 19.49 9.61 -22.07
CA MET A 119 18.39 9.41 -23.02
C MET A 119 18.79 9.70 -24.47
N LEU A 120 19.81 10.54 -24.70
CA LEU A 120 20.25 10.91 -26.05
C LEU A 120 20.87 9.73 -26.79
N PHE A 121 21.43 8.72 -26.10
CA PHE A 121 21.94 7.53 -26.76
C PHE A 121 20.84 6.80 -27.55
N ARG A 122 19.70 6.56 -26.92
CA ARG A 122 18.55 5.89 -27.54
C ARG A 122 17.90 6.77 -28.59
N ILE A 123 17.76 8.07 -28.32
CA ILE A 123 17.21 9.02 -29.30
C ILE A 123 18.09 9.05 -30.57
N TYR A 124 19.42 9.17 -30.43
CA TYR A 124 20.32 9.10 -31.57
C TYR A 124 20.22 7.75 -32.29
N GLU A 125 20.14 6.65 -31.54
CA GLU A 125 20.05 5.31 -32.12
C GLU A 125 18.80 5.13 -33.01
N GLN A 126 17.66 5.70 -32.62
CA GLN A 126 16.43 5.63 -33.39
C GLN A 126 16.34 6.67 -34.52
N THR A 127 16.71 7.93 -34.24
CA THR A 127 16.57 9.03 -35.21
C THR A 127 17.69 9.10 -36.23
N LYS A 128 18.91 8.68 -35.84
CA LYS A 128 20.16 8.94 -36.54
C LYS A 128 20.45 10.42 -36.80
N ASP A 129 19.82 11.34 -36.05
CA ASP A 129 20.09 12.77 -36.16
C ASP A 129 21.42 13.13 -35.47
N GLU A 130 22.37 13.60 -36.28
CA GLU A 130 23.74 13.90 -35.86
C GLU A 130 23.83 14.99 -34.77
N LYS A 131 22.81 15.84 -34.58
CA LYS A 131 22.83 16.83 -33.50
C LYS A 131 22.92 16.17 -32.12
N TYR A 132 22.27 15.02 -31.94
CA TYR A 132 22.32 14.27 -30.68
C TYR A 132 23.67 13.58 -30.48
N LYS A 133 24.29 13.08 -31.56
CA LYS A 133 25.65 12.54 -31.48
C LYS A 133 26.64 13.61 -31.03
N LYS A 134 26.58 14.81 -31.61
CA LYS A 134 27.42 15.94 -31.21
C LYS A 134 27.18 16.36 -29.75
N ALA A 135 25.92 16.32 -29.30
CA ALA A 135 25.58 16.59 -27.90
C ALA A 135 26.16 15.52 -26.94
N LEU A 136 26.11 14.23 -27.31
CA LEU A 136 26.75 13.15 -26.56
C LEU A 136 28.28 13.35 -26.48
N ASP A 137 28.91 13.68 -27.61
CA ASP A 137 30.36 13.95 -27.67
C ASP A 137 30.72 15.17 -26.79
N LEU A 138 29.93 16.24 -26.82
CA LEU A 138 30.08 17.41 -25.95
C LEU A 138 30.03 17.02 -24.46
N LEU A 139 29.04 16.23 -24.04
CA LEU A 139 28.92 15.79 -22.64
C LEU A 139 30.10 14.88 -22.23
N ARG A 140 30.59 14.04 -23.15
CA ARG A 140 31.79 13.20 -22.91
C ARG A 140 33.04 14.06 -22.71
N THR A 141 33.21 15.17 -23.42
CA THR A 141 34.40 16.03 -23.24
C THR A 141 34.51 16.65 -21.84
N GLN A 142 33.39 16.77 -21.10
CA GLN A 142 33.44 17.27 -19.71
C GLN A 142 34.36 16.40 -18.83
N PHE A 143 34.41 15.08 -19.05
CA PHE A 143 35.21 14.15 -18.25
C PHE A 143 36.72 14.34 -18.43
N ASP A 144 37.16 14.90 -19.56
CA ASP A 144 38.58 15.18 -19.81
C ASP A 144 39.09 16.33 -18.90
N GLY A 145 38.19 17.26 -18.56
CA GLY A 145 38.49 18.42 -17.70
C GLY A 145 37.85 18.37 -16.31
N GLN A 146 37.09 17.32 -15.98
CA GLN A 146 36.37 17.22 -14.70
C GLN A 146 37.39 17.27 -13.54
N PRO A 147 37.30 18.28 -12.64
CA PRO A 147 38.24 18.40 -11.53
C PRO A 147 38.22 17.18 -10.62
N ARG A 148 39.39 16.85 -10.06
CA ARG A 148 39.59 15.68 -9.20
C ARG A 148 40.23 16.07 -7.88
N ASN A 149 39.92 15.32 -6.82
CA ASN A 149 40.66 15.40 -5.55
C ASN A 149 42.02 14.69 -5.68
N GLU A 150 42.83 14.74 -4.61
CA GLU A 150 44.17 14.13 -4.58
C GLU A 150 44.18 12.61 -4.80
N ASP A 151 43.06 11.96 -4.52
CA ASP A 151 42.83 10.52 -4.70
C ASP A 151 42.30 10.16 -6.10
N GLY A 152 42.13 11.14 -6.99
CA GLY A 152 41.64 10.96 -8.36
C GLY A 152 40.11 10.92 -8.50
N GLY A 153 39.37 11.09 -7.41
CA GLY A 153 37.92 11.10 -7.41
C GLY A 153 37.33 12.40 -7.99
N PHE A 154 36.31 12.30 -8.83
CA PHE A 154 35.65 13.46 -9.43
C PHE A 154 35.04 14.36 -8.36
N TRP A 155 35.30 15.66 -8.47
CA TRP A 155 34.52 16.66 -7.76
C TRP A 155 33.07 16.59 -8.24
N HIS A 156 32.12 16.66 -7.31
CA HIS A 156 30.70 16.63 -7.66
C HIS A 156 30.33 17.80 -8.60
N LYS A 157 30.87 19.00 -8.30
CA LYS A 157 30.78 20.21 -9.13
C LYS A 157 32.04 21.05 -8.96
N LYS A 158 32.38 21.93 -9.92
CA LYS A 158 33.49 22.88 -9.76
C LYS A 158 33.35 23.77 -8.51
N VAL A 159 32.12 24.09 -8.13
CA VAL A 159 31.79 24.89 -6.94
C VAL A 159 31.91 24.12 -5.62
N TYR A 160 32.12 22.80 -5.67
CA TYR A 160 32.29 21.92 -4.51
C TYR A 160 33.68 21.26 -4.56
N PRO A 161 34.75 22.03 -4.30
CA PRO A 161 36.11 21.56 -4.46
C PRO A 161 36.42 20.41 -3.49
N ASN A 162 37.09 19.36 -4.00
CA ASN A 162 37.51 18.15 -3.29
C ASN A 162 36.39 17.27 -2.73
N GLN A 163 35.14 17.55 -3.10
CA GLN A 163 33.97 16.85 -2.57
C GLN A 163 33.48 15.76 -3.53
N MET A 164 33.35 14.54 -3.03
CA MET A 164 32.69 13.42 -3.70
C MET A 164 31.35 13.15 -3.04
N TRP A 165 30.27 13.19 -3.81
CA TRP A 165 28.92 12.90 -3.33
C TRP A 165 28.45 11.63 -4.02
N LEU A 166 27.78 10.74 -3.28
CA LEU A 166 27.25 9.49 -3.84
C LEU A 166 26.35 9.73 -5.07
N ASP A 167 25.59 10.82 -5.04
CA ASP A 167 24.73 11.32 -6.11
C ASP A 167 25.49 11.39 -7.45
N GLY A 168 26.69 11.99 -7.42
CA GLY A 168 27.49 12.24 -8.61
C GLY A 168 27.85 10.99 -9.39
N LEU A 169 27.86 9.82 -8.73
CA LEU A 169 28.12 8.55 -9.40
C LEU A 169 26.99 8.22 -10.34
N TYR A 170 25.72 8.32 -9.91
CA TYR A 170 24.60 8.09 -10.81
C TYR A 170 24.52 9.12 -11.92
N MET A 171 24.84 10.39 -11.61
CA MET A 171 24.72 11.45 -12.60
C MET A 171 25.72 11.31 -13.75
N GLY A 172 26.96 10.87 -13.45
CA GLY A 172 28.04 10.82 -14.43
C GLY A 172 28.41 9.41 -14.92
N THR A 173 28.60 8.45 -14.02
CA THR A 173 29.31 7.20 -14.38
C THR A 173 28.53 6.28 -15.34
N PRO A 174 27.20 6.07 -15.22
CA PRO A 174 26.47 5.27 -16.20
C PRO A 174 26.51 5.84 -17.62
N PHE A 175 26.50 7.18 -17.74
CA PHE A 175 26.68 7.83 -19.04
C PHE A 175 28.07 7.52 -19.63
N LEU A 176 29.12 7.62 -18.81
CA LEU A 176 30.49 7.34 -19.26
C LEU A 176 30.67 5.86 -19.64
N ALA A 177 30.08 4.94 -18.88
CA ALA A 177 30.12 3.51 -19.18
C ALA A 177 29.37 3.15 -20.47
N GLU A 178 28.19 3.73 -20.70
CA GLU A 178 27.44 3.52 -21.95
C GLU A 178 28.16 4.15 -23.14
N TYR A 179 28.70 5.37 -23.00
CA TYR A 179 29.51 6.01 -24.04
C TYR A 179 30.70 5.13 -24.41
N ALA A 180 31.40 4.59 -23.41
CA ALA A 180 32.53 3.69 -23.59
C ALA A 180 32.15 2.43 -24.37
N TYR A 181 31.02 1.81 -24.00
CA TYR A 181 30.48 0.64 -24.68
C TYR A 181 30.13 0.89 -26.13
N ARG A 182 29.46 2.01 -26.43
CA ARG A 182 29.05 2.35 -27.79
C ARG A 182 30.23 2.77 -28.69
N ASN A 183 31.34 3.22 -28.11
CA ASN A 183 32.51 3.73 -28.84
C ASN A 183 33.77 2.86 -28.70
N ASN A 184 33.69 1.71 -28.04
CA ASN A 184 34.82 0.82 -27.75
C ASN A 184 36.01 1.54 -27.06
N ASP A 185 35.74 2.31 -26.00
CA ASP A 185 36.76 3.01 -25.19
C ASP A 185 37.03 2.25 -23.87
N PRO A 186 37.99 1.29 -23.83
CA PRO A 186 38.25 0.50 -22.63
C PRO A 186 38.82 1.33 -21.46
N HIS A 187 39.46 2.47 -21.72
CA HIS A 187 40.02 3.31 -20.66
C HIS A 187 38.93 3.93 -19.78
N ALA A 188 37.77 4.24 -20.37
CA ALA A 188 36.64 4.79 -19.65
C ALA A 188 36.01 3.77 -18.67
N TYR A 189 36.10 2.46 -18.91
CA TYR A 189 35.62 1.46 -17.93
C TYR A 189 36.46 1.46 -16.65
N GLN A 190 37.78 1.52 -16.79
CA GLN A 190 38.68 1.61 -15.63
C GLN A 190 38.41 2.88 -14.81
N GLU A 191 38.15 4.00 -15.49
CA GLU A 191 37.74 5.24 -14.83
C GLU A 191 36.45 5.05 -14.01
N VAL A 192 35.40 4.48 -14.61
CA VAL A 192 34.12 4.20 -13.93
C VAL A 192 34.33 3.31 -12.70
N ILE A 193 35.07 2.21 -12.84
CA ILE A 193 35.37 1.28 -11.74
C ILE A 193 36.14 1.99 -10.63
N ASN A 194 37.11 2.82 -10.97
CA ASN A 194 37.89 3.60 -10.00
C ASN A 194 37.02 4.60 -9.25
N GLN A 195 36.12 5.33 -9.92
CA GLN A 195 35.23 6.28 -9.25
C GLN A 195 34.30 5.60 -8.24
N ILE A 196 33.73 4.44 -8.59
CA ILE A 196 32.92 3.62 -7.68
C ILE A 196 33.75 3.22 -6.45
N LYS A 197 34.95 2.68 -6.65
CA LYS A 197 35.81 2.23 -5.54
C LYS A 197 36.27 3.38 -4.64
N ILE A 198 36.68 4.50 -5.23
CA ILE A 198 37.17 5.67 -4.49
C ILE A 198 36.04 6.24 -3.64
N VAL A 199 34.85 6.46 -4.20
CA VAL A 199 33.75 7.00 -3.40
C VAL A 199 33.39 6.06 -2.24
N ALA A 200 33.31 4.75 -2.49
CA ALA A 200 33.06 3.76 -1.44
C ALA A 200 34.11 3.85 -0.32
N ARG A 201 35.39 3.93 -0.68
CA ARG A 201 36.48 4.05 0.30
C ARG A 201 36.33 5.29 1.18
N HIS A 202 35.89 6.42 0.62
CA HIS A 202 35.77 7.67 1.36
C HIS A 202 34.46 7.81 2.13
N THR A 203 33.38 7.16 1.72
CA THR A 203 32.05 7.33 2.33
C THR A 203 31.60 6.15 3.18
N TYR A 204 32.21 4.96 3.04
CA TYR A 204 31.84 3.80 3.85
C TYR A 204 32.11 4.04 5.34
N ASP A 205 31.12 3.73 6.16
CA ASP A 205 31.22 3.76 7.61
C ASP A 205 31.15 2.33 8.19
N PRO A 206 32.26 1.80 8.72
CA PRO A 206 32.30 0.44 9.24
C PRO A 206 31.46 0.25 10.51
N SER A 207 31.11 1.31 11.23
CA SER A 207 30.34 1.22 12.49
C SER A 207 28.90 0.78 12.28
N ASN A 208 28.31 1.15 11.14
CA ASN A 208 26.92 0.85 10.80
C ASN A 208 26.77 0.07 9.49
N GLY A 209 27.81 0.05 8.64
CA GLY A 209 27.84 -0.61 7.34
C GLY A 209 27.18 0.19 6.21
N LEU A 210 26.85 1.46 6.46
CA LEU A 210 26.25 2.38 5.49
C LEU A 210 27.32 3.24 4.79
N PHE A 211 26.89 4.02 3.79
CA PHE A 211 27.73 4.99 3.10
C PHE A 211 27.20 6.40 3.38
N ARG A 212 28.07 7.28 3.84
CA ARG A 212 27.75 8.69 4.11
C ARG A 212 27.42 9.42 2.81
N HIS A 213 26.54 10.42 2.87
CA HIS A 213 26.10 11.19 1.69
C HIS A 213 27.29 11.66 0.84
N ALA A 214 28.29 12.27 1.48
CA ALA A 214 29.47 12.78 0.80
C ALA A 214 30.73 12.69 1.65
N CYS A 215 31.86 12.96 1.00
CA CYS A 215 33.15 13.20 1.64
C CYS A 215 33.85 14.41 1.01
N ASP A 216 34.37 15.32 1.83
CA ASP A 216 35.36 16.32 1.44
C ASP A 216 36.74 15.79 1.79
N VAL A 217 37.50 15.37 0.78
CA VAL A 217 38.85 14.81 0.97
C VAL A 217 39.80 15.85 1.58
N SER A 218 39.56 17.14 1.33
CA SER A 218 40.35 18.22 1.93
C SER A 218 39.97 18.54 3.38
N LYS A 219 38.82 18.04 3.86
CA LYS A 219 38.28 18.21 5.22
C LYS A 219 38.04 19.67 5.63
N ARG A 220 37.94 20.57 4.65
CA ARG A 220 37.81 22.02 4.85
C ARG A 220 36.36 22.45 5.06
N GLU A 221 35.41 21.75 4.46
CA GLU A 221 33.99 22.00 4.67
C GLU A 221 33.60 21.89 6.15
N LYS A 222 32.66 22.73 6.60
CA LYS A 222 32.21 22.74 8.00
C LYS A 222 31.41 21.48 8.36
N TRP A 223 30.68 20.93 7.40
CA TRP A 223 29.94 19.68 7.58
C TRP A 223 30.85 18.44 7.60
N ALA A 224 32.08 18.55 7.10
CA ALA A 224 33.00 17.43 6.97
C ALA A 224 33.68 17.11 8.29
N ASP A 225 33.63 15.83 8.67
CA ASP A 225 34.37 15.29 9.80
C ASP A 225 35.88 15.56 9.64
N LYS A 226 36.53 15.98 10.73
CA LYS A 226 37.93 16.44 10.67
C LYS A 226 38.93 15.30 10.58
N THR A 227 38.51 14.07 10.79
CA THR A 227 39.34 12.87 10.65
C THR A 227 39.11 12.21 9.29
N THR A 228 37.86 11.95 8.93
CA THR A 228 37.49 11.15 7.76
C THR A 228 37.10 11.98 6.55
N GLY A 229 36.72 13.25 6.72
CA GLY A 229 36.14 14.10 5.67
C GLY A 229 34.66 13.81 5.37
N GLN A 230 34.07 12.81 6.02
CA GLN A 230 32.71 12.37 5.74
C GLN A 230 31.65 13.36 6.24
N SER A 231 30.49 13.37 5.58
CA SER A 231 29.26 13.98 6.10
C SER A 231 28.70 13.17 7.27
N GLN A 232 27.92 13.81 8.14
CA GLN A 232 27.48 13.22 9.41
C GLN A 232 26.55 12.01 9.26
N HIS A 233 25.74 11.95 8.20
CA HIS A 233 24.66 10.97 8.07
C HIS A 233 24.66 10.21 6.75
N CYS A 234 24.03 9.03 6.77
CA CYS A 234 23.65 8.29 5.58
C CYS A 234 22.26 8.76 5.13
N TRP A 235 22.24 9.65 4.15
CA TRP A 235 21.00 10.05 3.51
C TRP A 235 20.53 8.96 2.53
N GLY A 236 19.28 8.50 2.70
CA GLY A 236 18.73 7.37 1.95
C GLY A 236 18.86 7.53 0.44
N ARG A 237 18.48 8.70 -0.10
CA ARG A 237 18.53 8.91 -1.56
C ARG A 237 19.96 8.95 -2.12
N ALA A 238 20.93 9.48 -1.38
CA ALA A 238 22.33 9.41 -1.81
C ALA A 238 22.81 7.96 -1.96
N LEU A 239 22.51 7.09 -0.99
CA LEU A 239 22.81 5.66 -1.12
C LEU A 239 21.98 5.01 -2.25
N GLY A 240 20.74 5.46 -2.46
CA GLY A 240 19.88 5.03 -3.56
C GLY A 240 20.52 5.29 -4.92
N TRP A 241 21.04 6.51 -5.14
CA TRP A 241 21.77 6.85 -6.35
C TRP A 241 22.99 5.97 -6.56
N TYR A 242 23.74 5.71 -5.49
CA TYR A 242 24.92 4.87 -5.59
C TYR A 242 24.57 3.42 -5.96
N ALA A 243 23.51 2.86 -5.38
CA ALA A 243 23.02 1.53 -5.72
C ALA A 243 22.58 1.45 -7.19
N MET A 244 21.81 2.44 -7.67
CA MET A 244 21.38 2.53 -9.06
C MET A 244 22.57 2.63 -10.02
N ALA A 245 23.53 3.51 -9.68
CA ALA A 245 24.72 3.70 -10.49
C ALA A 245 25.48 2.39 -10.68
N ILE A 246 25.65 1.60 -9.63
CA ILE A 246 26.37 0.33 -9.71
C ILE A 246 25.64 -0.66 -10.64
N VAL A 247 24.33 -0.88 -10.45
CA VAL A 247 23.61 -1.86 -11.27
C VAL A 247 23.50 -1.45 -12.75
N ASP A 248 23.48 -0.15 -13.03
CA ASP A 248 23.41 0.39 -14.40
C ASP A 248 24.78 0.39 -15.08
N ASN A 249 25.85 0.74 -14.38
CA ASN A 249 27.20 0.63 -14.93
C ASN A 249 27.53 -0.84 -15.29
N LEU A 250 27.10 -1.80 -14.48
CA LEU A 250 27.35 -3.22 -14.71
C LEU A 250 26.66 -3.78 -15.98
N ASP A 251 25.70 -3.07 -16.58
CA ASP A 251 25.14 -3.44 -17.89
C ASP A 251 26.13 -3.18 -19.04
N PHE A 252 27.06 -2.25 -18.86
CA PHE A 252 28.00 -1.83 -19.91
C PHE A 252 29.45 -2.25 -19.65
N ILE A 253 29.83 -2.49 -18.39
CA ILE A 253 31.18 -2.96 -18.03
C ILE A 253 31.34 -4.45 -18.43
N PRO A 254 32.30 -4.80 -19.31
CA PRO A 254 32.53 -6.17 -19.74
C PRO A 254 32.81 -7.13 -18.57
N LEU A 255 32.37 -8.40 -18.68
CA LEU A 255 32.54 -9.40 -17.61
C LEU A 255 34.00 -9.63 -17.19
N HIS A 256 34.93 -9.46 -18.12
CA HIS A 256 36.37 -9.67 -17.92
C HIS A 256 37.14 -8.40 -17.54
N GLU A 257 36.45 -7.27 -17.37
CA GLU A 257 37.09 -6.00 -17.05
C GLU A 257 37.73 -6.05 -15.65
N PRO A 258 39.03 -5.74 -15.50
CA PRO A 258 39.70 -5.75 -14.21
C PRO A 258 39.02 -4.82 -13.20
N GLY A 259 38.78 -5.32 -11.98
CA GLY A 259 38.15 -4.57 -10.89
C GLY A 259 36.62 -4.61 -10.87
N ARG A 260 35.96 -5.24 -11.86
CA ARG A 260 34.51 -5.47 -11.85
C ARG A 260 34.04 -6.29 -10.65
N ASP A 261 34.85 -7.25 -10.21
CA ASP A 261 34.63 -8.03 -8.99
C ASP A 261 34.52 -7.16 -7.73
N SER A 262 35.34 -6.11 -7.62
CA SER A 262 35.29 -5.14 -6.53
C SER A 262 33.98 -4.37 -6.52
N VAL A 263 33.43 -4.03 -7.69
CA VAL A 263 32.11 -3.40 -7.83
C VAL A 263 31.01 -4.34 -7.34
N LEU A 264 31.08 -5.63 -7.67
CA LEU A 264 30.14 -6.64 -7.16
C LEU A 264 30.23 -6.84 -5.64
N VAL A 265 31.42 -6.76 -5.06
CA VAL A 265 31.62 -6.82 -3.60
C VAL A 265 30.91 -5.63 -2.92
N ILE A 266 31.08 -4.42 -3.46
CA ILE A 266 30.39 -3.23 -2.96
C ILE A 266 28.87 -3.39 -3.07
N LEU A 267 28.35 -3.87 -4.21
CA LEU A 267 26.92 -4.12 -4.39
C LEU A 267 26.37 -5.14 -3.38
N ASN A 268 27.11 -6.22 -3.12
CA ASN A 268 26.72 -7.22 -2.12
C ASN A 268 26.72 -6.62 -0.70
N GLN A 269 27.66 -5.71 -0.39
CA GLN A 269 27.66 -4.99 0.88
C GLN A 269 26.44 -4.08 1.01
N ILE A 270 26.10 -3.32 -0.05
CA ILE A 270 24.89 -2.49 -0.08
C ILE A 270 23.65 -3.36 0.14
N ALA A 271 23.50 -4.48 -0.58
CA ALA A 271 22.34 -5.36 -0.42
C ALA A 271 22.19 -5.89 1.01
N LYS A 272 23.29 -6.29 1.67
CA LYS A 272 23.30 -6.67 3.10
C LYS A 272 22.81 -5.53 3.98
N THR A 273 23.31 -4.33 3.76
CA THR A 273 22.91 -3.14 4.53
C THR A 273 21.45 -2.78 4.29
N LEU A 274 20.95 -2.81 3.05
CA LEU A 274 19.54 -2.56 2.76
C LEU A 274 18.63 -3.54 3.48
N LYS A 275 18.95 -4.85 3.47
CA LYS A 275 18.20 -5.84 4.24
C LYS A 275 18.20 -5.56 5.74
N LYS A 276 19.34 -5.11 6.30
CA LYS A 276 19.49 -4.80 7.74
C LYS A 276 18.63 -3.60 8.17
N TYR A 277 18.52 -2.59 7.31
CA TYR A 277 17.85 -1.32 7.62
C TYR A 277 16.42 -1.21 7.04
N GLN A 278 15.88 -2.31 6.51
CA GLN A 278 14.50 -2.33 5.99
C GLN A 278 13.50 -2.29 7.16
N SER A 279 12.53 -1.39 7.08
CA SER A 279 11.48 -1.23 8.09
C SER A 279 10.48 -2.41 8.07
N PRO A 280 9.64 -2.55 9.12
CA PRO A 280 8.55 -3.52 9.13
C PRO A 280 7.60 -3.38 7.92
N GLU A 281 7.36 -2.17 7.44
CA GLU A 281 6.56 -1.86 6.24
C GLU A 281 7.29 -2.20 4.92
N GLY A 282 8.57 -2.61 4.99
CA GLY A 282 9.38 -2.94 3.83
C GLY A 282 10.21 -1.79 3.26
N LEU A 283 10.17 -0.62 3.89
CA LEU A 283 10.67 0.64 3.33
C LEU A 283 11.95 1.11 4.04
N TRP A 284 12.49 2.25 3.62
CA TRP A 284 13.68 2.84 4.21
C TRP A 284 13.47 4.30 4.59
N TYR A 285 14.14 4.70 5.68
CA TYR A 285 14.07 6.04 6.23
C TYR A 285 14.92 7.05 5.46
N GLN A 286 14.50 8.32 5.48
CA GLN A 286 15.24 9.47 4.96
C GLN A 286 16.68 9.52 5.50
N VAL A 287 16.86 9.35 6.82
CA VAL A 287 18.18 9.21 7.45
C VAL A 287 18.36 7.78 7.96
N MET A 288 19.13 6.97 7.24
CA MET A 288 19.15 5.51 7.46
C MET A 288 19.86 5.11 8.76
N ASP A 289 20.94 5.80 9.13
CA ASP A 289 21.68 5.56 10.38
C ASP A 289 20.93 6.06 11.63
N LYS A 290 19.75 6.68 11.43
CA LYS A 290 18.82 7.16 12.47
C LYS A 290 17.41 6.61 12.25
N SER A 291 17.29 5.40 11.69
CA SER A 291 16.01 4.75 11.44
C SER A 291 15.18 4.62 12.72
N GLY A 292 13.92 5.05 12.68
CA GLY A 292 13.01 5.03 13.84
C GLY A 292 13.18 6.18 14.85
N GLU A 293 14.18 7.05 14.70
CA GLU A 293 14.38 8.20 15.58
C GLU A 293 13.28 9.26 15.39
N PRO A 294 12.96 10.06 16.43
CA PRO A 294 11.93 11.08 16.34
C PRO A 294 12.13 12.05 15.17
N GLY A 295 11.06 12.32 14.43
CA GLY A 295 11.07 13.21 13.27
C GLY A 295 11.59 12.60 11.97
N ASN A 296 12.19 11.41 11.99
CA ASN A 296 12.53 10.69 10.76
C ASN A 296 11.26 10.16 10.08
N TYR A 297 11.35 9.84 8.79
CA TYR A 297 10.23 9.32 8.03
C TYR A 297 10.69 8.32 6.97
N LEU A 298 9.82 7.37 6.64
CA LEU A 298 9.99 6.49 5.48
C LEU A 298 9.87 7.33 4.21
N GLU A 299 10.88 7.25 3.34
CA GLU A 299 11.04 8.16 2.21
C GLU A 299 10.93 7.39 0.89
N SER A 300 10.13 7.93 -0.03
CA SER A 300 9.70 7.18 -1.22
C SER A 300 10.74 7.09 -2.31
N SER A 301 11.58 8.12 -2.48
CA SER A 301 12.62 8.09 -3.51
C SER A 301 13.68 7.03 -3.22
N CYS A 302 14.26 7.01 -2.01
CA CYS A 302 15.31 6.06 -1.67
C CYS A 302 14.76 4.64 -1.67
N SER A 303 13.55 4.44 -1.15
CA SER A 303 12.90 3.12 -1.16
C SER A 303 12.71 2.61 -2.59
N SER A 304 12.25 3.46 -3.52
CA SER A 304 12.09 3.10 -4.92
C SER A 304 13.42 2.77 -5.60
N MET A 305 14.47 3.56 -5.34
CA MET A 305 15.83 3.30 -5.86
C MET A 305 16.42 1.98 -5.35
N PHE A 306 16.22 1.67 -4.07
CA PHE A 306 16.66 0.43 -3.46
C PHE A 306 15.94 -0.78 -4.04
N VAL A 307 14.61 -0.69 -4.20
CA VAL A 307 13.80 -1.76 -4.79
C VAL A 307 14.21 -2.03 -6.24
N TYR A 308 14.35 -0.98 -7.06
CA TYR A 308 14.87 -1.12 -8.43
C TYR A 308 16.23 -1.81 -8.44
N SER A 309 17.17 -1.33 -7.63
CA SER A 309 18.54 -1.85 -7.58
C SER A 309 18.57 -3.32 -7.14
N LEU A 310 17.79 -3.70 -6.13
CA LEU A 310 17.72 -5.07 -5.64
C LEU A 310 17.06 -6.01 -6.65
N PHE A 311 15.95 -5.62 -7.29
CA PHE A 311 15.33 -6.44 -8.33
C PHE A 311 16.28 -6.65 -9.50
N LYS A 312 16.88 -5.59 -10.02
CA LYS A 312 17.83 -5.67 -11.14
C LYS A 312 19.03 -6.53 -10.79
N ALA A 313 19.61 -6.33 -9.61
CA ALA A 313 20.76 -7.13 -9.14
C ALA A 313 20.43 -8.61 -8.98
N VAL A 314 19.24 -8.96 -8.48
CA VAL A 314 18.77 -10.36 -8.42
C VAL A 314 18.55 -10.92 -9.82
N ARG A 315 17.86 -10.19 -10.71
CA ARG A 315 17.56 -10.61 -12.08
C ARG A 315 18.83 -10.88 -12.89
N LYS A 316 19.86 -10.04 -12.71
CA LYS A 316 21.16 -10.16 -13.37
C LYS A 316 22.11 -11.14 -12.68
N GLY A 317 21.73 -11.71 -11.54
CA GLY A 317 22.56 -12.67 -10.78
C GLY A 317 23.76 -12.04 -10.08
N TYR A 318 23.74 -10.72 -9.83
CA TYR A 318 24.82 -10.01 -9.15
C TYR A 318 24.81 -10.22 -7.62
N ILE A 319 23.62 -10.51 -7.07
CA ILE A 319 23.42 -10.83 -5.65
C ILE A 319 22.55 -12.10 -5.52
N PRO A 320 22.59 -12.79 -4.35
CA PRO A 320 21.82 -14.02 -4.15
C PRO A 320 20.31 -13.85 -4.36
N ALA A 321 19.66 -14.86 -4.92
CA ALA A 321 18.21 -14.87 -5.17
C ALA A 321 17.36 -14.67 -3.90
N SER A 322 17.90 -14.95 -2.71
CA SER A 322 17.23 -14.70 -1.43
C SER A 322 16.88 -13.22 -1.20
N TYR A 323 17.58 -12.29 -1.85
CA TYR A 323 17.27 -10.86 -1.78
C TYR A 323 16.01 -10.47 -2.55
N PHE A 324 15.44 -11.37 -3.36
CA PHE A 324 14.14 -11.17 -3.99
C PHE A 324 13.05 -10.86 -2.96
N ALA A 325 13.06 -11.55 -1.80
CA ALA A 325 12.08 -11.31 -0.75
C ALA A 325 12.19 -9.89 -0.16
N VAL A 326 13.41 -9.35 -0.06
CA VAL A 326 13.67 -7.98 0.42
C VAL A 326 13.15 -6.96 -0.60
N ALA A 327 13.47 -7.16 -1.88
CA ALA A 327 13.02 -6.30 -2.97
C ALA A 327 11.50 -6.30 -3.11
N ARG A 328 10.88 -7.49 -3.07
CA ARG A 328 9.41 -7.65 -3.11
C ARG A 328 8.74 -6.94 -1.95
N LYS A 329 9.20 -7.17 -0.72
CA LYS A 329 8.65 -6.50 0.46
C LYS A 329 8.74 -4.97 0.32
N GLY A 330 9.84 -4.46 -0.22
CA GLY A 330 9.96 -3.03 -0.48
C GLY A 330 9.03 -2.51 -1.57
N TYR A 331 8.82 -3.28 -2.65
CA TYR A 331 7.88 -2.89 -3.69
C TYR A 331 6.44 -2.85 -3.17
N GLU A 332 6.04 -3.87 -2.40
CA GLU A 332 4.75 -3.95 -1.68
C GLU A 332 4.58 -2.74 -0.76
N GLY A 333 5.60 -2.43 0.05
CA GLY A 333 5.62 -1.25 0.90
C GLY A 333 5.43 0.06 0.13
N ILE A 334 6.07 0.22 -1.03
CA ILE A 334 5.91 1.43 -1.86
C ILE A 334 4.47 1.58 -2.32
N LEU A 335 3.86 0.50 -2.83
CA LEU A 335 2.48 0.51 -3.28
C LEU A 335 1.49 0.81 -2.16
N ASN A 336 1.73 0.29 -0.95
CA ASN A 336 0.84 0.45 0.19
C ASN A 336 0.96 1.83 0.86
N GLU A 337 2.19 2.33 1.01
CA GLU A 337 2.46 3.52 1.84
C GLU A 337 2.61 4.82 1.05
N PHE A 338 3.05 4.73 -0.21
CA PHE A 338 3.42 5.91 -0.99
C PHE A 338 2.52 6.15 -2.19
N ILE A 339 1.91 5.11 -2.78
CA ILE A 339 1.07 5.25 -3.96
C ILE A 339 -0.37 5.59 -3.59
N LYS A 340 -0.88 6.65 -4.22
CA LYS A 340 -2.30 7.05 -4.16
C LYS A 340 -2.88 7.11 -5.56
N VAL A 341 -4.14 6.71 -5.70
CA VAL A 341 -4.89 6.80 -6.95
C VAL A 341 -6.11 7.66 -6.69
N ASP A 342 -6.29 8.74 -7.44
CA ASP A 342 -7.45 9.61 -7.31
C ASP A 342 -8.69 9.07 -8.04
N GLU A 343 -9.81 9.79 -7.95
CA GLU A 343 -11.09 9.42 -8.58
C GLU A 343 -11.04 9.36 -10.12
N ASN A 344 -10.08 10.06 -10.73
CA ASN A 344 -9.83 10.05 -12.17
C ASN A 344 -8.84 8.96 -12.59
N GLY A 345 -8.31 8.20 -11.63
CA GLY A 345 -7.33 7.15 -11.86
C GLY A 345 -5.88 7.62 -11.93
N LEU A 346 -5.59 8.90 -11.68
CA LEU A 346 -4.22 9.43 -11.67
C LEU A 346 -3.46 8.90 -10.47
N VAL A 347 -2.27 8.38 -10.74
CA VAL A 347 -1.38 7.81 -9.74
C VAL A 347 -0.49 8.92 -9.21
N SER A 348 -0.31 9.00 -7.89
CA SER A 348 0.69 9.87 -7.27
C SER A 348 1.62 9.05 -6.37
N ILE A 349 2.90 9.40 -6.35
CA ILE A 349 3.86 8.90 -5.35
C ILE A 349 4.12 9.99 -4.33
N THR A 350 3.89 9.67 -3.06
CA THR A 350 3.96 10.65 -1.96
C THR A 350 5.24 10.52 -1.14
N LYS A 351 5.46 11.44 -0.20
CA LYS A 351 6.55 11.39 0.78
C LYS A 351 7.97 11.39 0.18
N ALA A 352 8.17 12.06 -0.96
CA ALA A 352 9.50 12.24 -1.51
C ALA A 352 10.18 13.46 -0.89
N CYS A 353 11.44 13.33 -0.47
CA CYS A 353 12.27 14.49 -0.12
C CYS A 353 12.53 15.30 -1.41
N ALA A 354 12.19 16.58 -1.43
CA ALA A 354 12.28 17.43 -2.62
C ALA A 354 13.73 17.69 -3.06
N VAL A 355 14.60 17.99 -2.10
CA VAL A 355 16.02 18.27 -2.32
C VAL A 355 16.77 18.09 -1.00
N ALA A 356 18.02 17.62 -1.06
CA ALA A 356 18.96 17.77 0.03
C ALA A 356 20.37 17.92 -0.55
N GLY A 357 21.29 18.51 0.20
CA GLY A 357 22.68 18.66 -0.19
C GLY A 357 23.52 19.27 0.93
N LEU A 358 24.79 19.55 0.64
CA LEU A 358 25.76 19.98 1.64
C LEU A 358 26.40 21.32 1.27
N GLY A 359 26.78 22.11 2.29
CA GLY A 359 27.43 23.41 2.11
C GLY A 359 26.58 24.40 1.32
N GLY A 360 27.23 25.22 0.48
CA GLY A 360 26.58 26.26 -0.34
C GLY A 360 26.43 27.61 0.36
N LYS A 361 25.80 28.58 -0.33
CA LYS A 361 25.61 29.96 0.17
C LYS A 361 24.68 30.01 1.39
N ASN A 362 23.51 29.38 1.26
CA ASN A 362 22.67 29.05 2.40
C ASN A 362 23.24 27.76 2.97
N TYR A 363 24.04 27.88 4.02
CA TYR A 363 24.93 26.82 4.43
C TYR A 363 24.15 25.62 4.99
N ARG A 364 24.27 24.47 4.32
CA ARG A 364 23.62 23.22 4.73
C ARG A 364 24.61 22.37 5.51
N MET A 365 24.33 22.15 6.80
CA MET A 365 25.23 21.45 7.72
C MET A 365 25.26 19.94 7.53
N GLY A 366 24.25 19.34 6.89
CA GLY A 366 24.18 17.88 6.77
C GLY A 366 24.02 17.15 8.10
N ASP A 367 23.52 17.83 9.13
CA ASP A 367 23.13 17.21 10.39
C ASP A 367 21.73 16.55 10.27
N TYR A 368 21.35 15.80 11.29
CA TYR A 368 20.07 15.08 11.30
C TYR A 368 18.88 16.03 11.12
N SER A 369 18.89 17.18 11.81
CA SER A 369 17.81 18.17 11.74
C SER A 369 17.65 18.71 10.33
N TYR A 370 18.75 19.01 9.65
CA TYR A 370 18.73 19.44 8.25
C TYR A 370 18.02 18.42 7.35
N TYR A 371 18.38 17.14 7.41
CA TYR A 371 17.81 16.13 6.51
C TYR A 371 16.32 15.85 6.74
N ILE A 372 15.85 15.87 8.00
CA ILE A 372 14.45 15.57 8.30
C ILE A 372 13.50 16.75 8.04
N ASN A 373 14.03 17.98 7.98
CA ASN A 373 13.25 19.19 7.74
C ASN A 373 13.27 19.68 6.29
N GLU A 374 13.97 18.97 5.39
CA GLU A 374 13.87 19.25 3.96
C GLU A 374 12.43 19.01 3.46
N LEU A 375 12.00 19.81 2.48
CA LEU A 375 10.64 19.79 1.98
C LEU A 375 10.25 18.37 1.52
N ILE A 376 9.11 17.88 1.99
CA ILE A 376 8.50 16.65 1.49
C ILE A 376 7.46 17.04 0.43
N ARG A 377 7.50 16.37 -0.72
CA ARG A 377 6.75 16.72 -1.92
C ARG A 377 6.23 15.45 -2.60
N ASP A 378 5.00 15.51 -3.09
CA ASP A 378 4.44 14.47 -3.93
C ASP A 378 4.91 14.63 -5.38
N ASN A 379 5.03 13.51 -6.09
CA ASN A 379 5.40 13.47 -7.51
C ASN A 379 6.73 14.18 -7.82
N ASP A 380 7.66 14.16 -6.87
CA ASP A 380 9.03 14.58 -7.17
C ASP A 380 9.65 13.59 -8.19
N PRO A 381 10.27 14.06 -9.28
CA PRO A 381 10.91 13.21 -10.29
C PRO A 381 11.90 12.20 -9.70
N LYS A 382 12.54 12.57 -8.58
CA LYS A 382 13.51 11.73 -7.87
C LYS A 382 12.84 10.52 -7.23
N ALA A 383 11.52 10.51 -7.04
CA ALA A 383 10.74 9.34 -6.65
C ALA A 383 10.00 8.71 -7.83
N VAL A 384 9.42 9.53 -8.71
CA VAL A 384 8.67 9.07 -9.91
C VAL A 384 9.54 8.19 -10.80
N GLY A 385 10.71 8.67 -11.24
CA GLY A 385 11.59 7.92 -12.12
C GLY A 385 11.99 6.57 -11.54
N PRO A 386 12.55 6.51 -10.32
CA PRO A 386 12.88 5.25 -9.66
C PRO A 386 11.67 4.34 -9.42
N PHE A 387 10.47 4.88 -9.17
CA PHE A 387 9.26 4.07 -9.05
C PHE A 387 8.85 3.43 -10.37
N ILE A 388 8.94 4.15 -11.48
CA ILE A 388 8.73 3.61 -12.82
C ILE A 388 9.74 2.48 -13.08
N LEU A 389 11.03 2.71 -12.81
CA LEU A 389 12.09 1.71 -12.98
C LEU A 389 11.87 0.47 -12.10
N ALA A 390 11.54 0.64 -10.82
CA ALA A 390 11.22 -0.46 -9.91
C ALA A 390 9.99 -1.26 -10.39
N SER A 391 8.97 -0.55 -10.88
CA SER A 391 7.76 -1.18 -11.43
C SER A 391 8.05 -1.95 -12.71
N LEU A 392 8.92 -1.47 -13.59
CA LEU A 392 9.33 -2.20 -14.80
C LEU A 392 10.09 -3.49 -14.46
N GLU A 393 10.98 -3.45 -13.47
CA GLU A 393 11.63 -4.66 -12.95
C GLU A 393 10.62 -5.66 -12.37
N TRP A 394 9.65 -5.17 -11.60
CA TRP A 394 8.56 -5.99 -11.06
C TRP A 394 7.72 -6.63 -12.18
N GLU A 395 7.20 -5.81 -13.09
CA GLU A 395 6.36 -6.20 -14.22
C GLU A 395 7.06 -7.17 -15.17
N GLY A 396 8.40 -7.09 -15.23
CA GLY A 396 9.32 -8.02 -15.89
C GLY A 396 9.21 -9.47 -15.41
N LEU A 397 8.74 -9.69 -14.18
CA LEU A 397 8.66 -11.01 -13.59
C LEU A 397 7.51 -11.84 -14.18
N PRO A 398 7.67 -13.19 -14.23
CA PRO A 398 6.57 -14.09 -14.51
C PRO A 398 5.39 -13.80 -13.58
N LYS A 399 4.16 -13.85 -14.11
CA LYS A 399 2.93 -13.53 -13.34
C LYS A 399 2.87 -14.27 -12.00
N GLU A 400 3.33 -15.51 -11.97
CA GLU A 400 3.34 -16.36 -10.77
C GLU A 400 4.20 -15.80 -9.63
N LYS A 401 5.29 -15.10 -9.97
CA LYS A 401 6.14 -14.41 -8.98
C LYS A 401 5.54 -13.07 -8.51
N ARG A 402 4.55 -12.54 -9.23
CA ARG A 402 3.89 -11.26 -8.95
C ARG A 402 2.56 -11.36 -8.19
N ARG A 403 2.01 -12.57 -8.03
CA ARG A 403 0.65 -12.83 -7.54
C ARG A 403 0.27 -12.22 -6.17
N PHE A 404 1.22 -11.61 -5.45
CA PHE A 404 1.08 -11.23 -4.04
C PHE A 404 1.37 -9.76 -3.72
N ALA A 405 1.86 -8.93 -4.66
CA ALA A 405 2.30 -7.57 -4.33
C ALA A 405 1.38 -6.42 -4.74
N GLU A 406 0.34 -6.69 -5.53
CA GLU A 406 -0.67 -5.68 -5.81
C GLU A 406 -1.65 -5.66 -4.61
N PRO A 407 -2.07 -4.49 -4.09
CA PRO A 407 -3.08 -4.40 -3.05
C PRO A 407 -4.26 -5.28 -3.43
N ARG A 408 -4.40 -6.41 -2.72
CA ARG A 408 -5.26 -7.51 -3.16
C ARG A 408 -6.69 -7.18 -2.74
N GLU A 409 -7.41 -6.53 -3.64
CA GLU A 409 -8.85 -6.73 -3.75
C GLU A 409 -9.06 -7.95 -4.66
N LEU A 410 -9.34 -9.10 -4.05
CA LEU A 410 -9.75 -10.30 -4.76
C LEU A 410 -11.23 -10.17 -5.10
N VAL A 411 -11.59 -10.24 -6.37
CA VAL A 411 -12.99 -10.16 -6.80
C VAL A 411 -13.57 -11.57 -6.94
N VAL A 412 -14.64 -11.86 -6.23
CA VAL A 412 -15.42 -13.09 -6.39
C VAL A 412 -16.68 -12.78 -7.20
N ALA A 413 -16.90 -13.51 -8.29
CA ALA A 413 -18.11 -13.38 -9.10
C ALA A 413 -18.48 -14.72 -9.77
N GLN A 414 -19.70 -15.19 -9.53
CA GLN A 414 -20.19 -16.47 -10.09
C GLN A 414 -20.30 -16.47 -11.63
N ASP A 415 -20.34 -15.30 -12.26
CA ASP A 415 -20.46 -15.12 -13.71
C ASP A 415 -19.10 -15.18 -14.45
N GLY A 416 -18.00 -15.40 -13.72
CA GLY A 416 -16.64 -15.48 -14.27
C GLY A 416 -15.99 -14.11 -14.54
N THR A 417 -16.62 -13.01 -14.13
CA THR A 417 -16.03 -11.66 -14.26
C THR A 417 -15.07 -11.29 -13.12
N GLY A 418 -14.94 -12.15 -12.11
CA GLY A 418 -14.02 -12.00 -10.98
C GLY A 418 -12.79 -12.91 -11.09
N ASP A 419 -11.86 -12.75 -10.14
CA ASP A 419 -10.67 -13.60 -9.99
C ASP A 419 -11.03 -15.04 -9.58
N TYR A 420 -12.12 -15.20 -8.83
CA TYR A 420 -12.63 -16.49 -8.36
C TYR A 420 -14.14 -16.58 -8.57
N SER A 421 -14.63 -17.82 -8.65
CA SER A 421 -16.06 -18.10 -8.81
C SER A 421 -16.78 -18.34 -7.47
N THR A 422 -16.01 -18.66 -6.43
CA THR A 422 -16.50 -18.95 -5.07
C THR A 422 -15.68 -18.21 -4.02
N ILE A 423 -16.28 -18.03 -2.84
CA ILE A 423 -15.61 -17.36 -1.71
C ILE A 423 -14.55 -18.30 -1.10
N ALA A 424 -14.82 -19.62 -1.08
CA ALA A 424 -13.87 -20.62 -0.62
C ALA A 424 -12.55 -20.60 -1.42
N GLU A 425 -12.62 -20.57 -2.76
CA GLU A 425 -11.41 -20.48 -3.61
C GLU A 425 -10.62 -19.19 -3.34
N ALA A 426 -11.30 -18.07 -3.13
CA ALA A 426 -10.65 -16.81 -2.78
C ALA A 426 -9.90 -16.93 -1.45
N LEU A 427 -10.53 -17.49 -0.41
CA LEU A 427 -9.92 -17.72 0.90
C LEU A 427 -8.73 -18.68 0.85
N GLU A 428 -8.82 -19.79 0.12
CA GLU A 428 -7.72 -20.73 -0.07
C GLU A 428 -6.50 -20.09 -0.75
N SER A 429 -6.73 -19.05 -1.56
CA SER A 429 -5.67 -18.31 -2.23
C SER A 429 -4.95 -17.28 -1.35
N VAL A 430 -5.46 -17.05 -0.14
CA VAL A 430 -4.89 -16.15 0.85
C VAL A 430 -3.76 -16.87 1.59
N ARG A 431 -2.59 -16.23 1.70
CA ARG A 431 -1.42 -16.83 2.35
C ARG A 431 -1.62 -16.85 3.87
N ALA A 432 -1.15 -17.90 4.52
CA ALA A 432 -1.05 -17.95 5.98
C ALA A 432 -0.02 -16.94 6.53
N PHE A 433 -0.26 -16.39 7.73
CA PHE A 433 0.67 -15.54 8.48
C PHE A 433 1.18 -14.30 7.71
N MET A 434 0.27 -13.55 7.07
CA MET A 434 0.60 -12.29 6.37
C MET A 434 0.79 -11.14 7.37
N ASP A 435 1.64 -10.17 7.00
CA ASP A 435 1.85 -8.90 7.71
C ASP A 435 1.09 -7.72 7.05
N PHE A 436 0.11 -8.02 6.18
CA PHE A 436 -0.69 -7.02 5.44
C PHE A 436 -2.17 -7.44 5.31
N ASP A 437 -3.03 -6.46 5.03
CA ASP A 437 -4.48 -6.64 4.89
C ASP A 437 -4.87 -7.21 3.51
N VAL A 438 -5.86 -8.11 3.47
CA VAL A 438 -6.44 -8.63 2.21
C VAL A 438 -7.93 -8.30 2.15
N LYS A 439 -8.38 -7.80 1.00
CA LYS A 439 -9.80 -7.55 0.72
C LYS A 439 -10.33 -8.60 -0.26
N ILE A 440 -11.48 -9.18 0.04
CA ILE A 440 -12.23 -10.07 -0.84
C ILE A 440 -13.55 -9.38 -1.14
N TYR A 441 -13.69 -8.83 -2.33
CA TYR A 441 -14.90 -8.19 -2.82
C TYR A 441 -15.80 -9.22 -3.50
N VAL A 442 -17.00 -9.43 -2.97
CA VAL A 442 -17.94 -10.45 -3.42
C VAL A 442 -19.08 -9.77 -4.16
N LYS A 443 -19.19 -10.00 -5.48
CA LYS A 443 -20.28 -9.45 -6.29
C LYS A 443 -21.63 -10.05 -5.90
N LYS A 444 -22.71 -9.35 -6.25
CA LYS A 444 -24.09 -9.82 -6.05
C LYS A 444 -24.28 -11.25 -6.56
N GLY A 445 -24.95 -12.07 -5.77
CA GLY A 445 -25.19 -13.48 -6.06
C GLY A 445 -25.61 -14.26 -4.83
N THR A 446 -26.13 -15.47 -5.07
CA THR A 446 -26.41 -16.45 -4.01
C THR A 446 -25.35 -17.55 -4.06
N TYR A 447 -24.43 -17.48 -3.10
CA TYR A 447 -23.31 -18.38 -2.93
C TYR A 447 -23.73 -19.54 -2.02
N LYS A 448 -24.00 -20.70 -2.64
CA LYS A 448 -24.35 -21.93 -1.92
C LYS A 448 -23.07 -22.62 -1.44
N GLU A 449 -22.53 -22.17 -0.31
CA GLU A 449 -21.24 -22.60 0.21
C GLU A 449 -21.33 -22.92 1.72
N LYS A 450 -20.59 -23.94 2.14
CA LYS A 450 -20.28 -24.20 3.55
C LYS A 450 -18.87 -23.71 3.83
N LEU A 451 -18.76 -22.48 4.32
CA LEU A 451 -17.52 -21.73 4.37
C LEU A 451 -16.80 -21.92 5.70
N ILE A 452 -15.48 -22.07 5.65
CA ILE A 452 -14.59 -21.96 6.81
C ILE A 452 -13.56 -20.89 6.49
N VAL A 453 -13.45 -19.85 7.34
CA VAL A 453 -12.31 -18.93 7.36
C VAL A 453 -11.27 -19.54 8.31
N PRO A 454 -10.17 -20.10 7.80
CA PRO A 454 -9.28 -20.94 8.62
C PRO A 454 -8.52 -20.17 9.70
N SER A 455 -8.11 -20.88 10.75
CA SER A 455 -7.42 -20.32 11.92
C SER A 455 -6.07 -19.63 11.63
N TRP A 456 -5.42 -19.96 10.51
CA TRP A 456 -4.15 -19.35 10.11
C TRP A 456 -4.31 -18.03 9.33
N LEU A 457 -5.54 -17.65 8.96
CA LEU A 457 -5.80 -16.36 8.33
C LEU A 457 -5.94 -15.26 9.38
N GLN A 458 -5.34 -14.11 9.08
CA GLN A 458 -5.46 -12.88 9.85
C GLN A 458 -5.59 -11.69 8.90
N ASN A 459 -6.22 -10.60 9.36
CA ASN A 459 -6.32 -9.33 8.64
C ASN A 459 -7.01 -9.45 7.27
N VAL A 460 -8.17 -10.12 7.22
CA VAL A 460 -8.96 -10.30 5.99
C VAL A 460 -10.31 -9.59 6.11
N GLU A 461 -10.66 -8.78 5.11
CA GLU A 461 -11.98 -8.16 4.98
C GLU A 461 -12.74 -8.80 3.82
N ILE A 462 -13.93 -9.35 4.09
CA ILE A 462 -14.85 -9.93 3.10
C ILE A 462 -16.02 -8.96 2.93
N ILE A 463 -16.13 -8.36 1.75
CA ILE A 463 -17.02 -7.24 1.46
C ILE A 463 -18.01 -7.65 0.39
N GLY A 464 -19.29 -7.74 0.72
CA GLY A 464 -20.34 -7.89 -0.28
C GLY A 464 -20.59 -6.59 -1.05
N GLU A 465 -20.87 -6.71 -2.34
CA GLU A 465 -21.28 -5.58 -3.19
C GLU A 465 -22.58 -4.94 -2.69
N ASP A 466 -23.49 -5.76 -2.16
CA ASP A 466 -24.78 -5.33 -1.66
C ASP A 466 -25.31 -6.30 -0.58
N VAL A 467 -25.70 -5.75 0.57
CA VAL A 467 -26.12 -6.55 1.73
C VAL A 467 -27.37 -7.39 1.45
N GLN A 468 -28.28 -6.95 0.58
CA GLN A 468 -29.53 -7.64 0.28
C GLN A 468 -29.35 -8.75 -0.77
N ASN A 469 -28.40 -8.57 -1.69
CA ASN A 469 -28.24 -9.40 -2.89
C ASN A 469 -26.92 -10.18 -2.92
N THR A 470 -26.05 -10.03 -1.93
CA THR A 470 -24.84 -10.83 -1.75
C THR A 470 -25.05 -11.77 -0.59
N ILE A 471 -25.40 -13.03 -0.87
CA ILE A 471 -25.91 -13.98 0.11
C ILE A 471 -25.03 -15.23 0.12
N ILE A 472 -24.48 -15.60 1.28
CA ILE A 472 -23.89 -16.91 1.53
C ILE A 472 -24.96 -17.77 2.19
N THR A 473 -25.30 -18.92 1.61
CA THR A 473 -26.40 -19.76 2.09
C THR A 473 -26.05 -21.24 2.14
N ASN A 474 -26.56 -21.92 3.15
CA ASN A 474 -26.56 -23.37 3.31
C ASN A 474 -27.88 -23.80 4.00
N ALA A 475 -28.16 -25.09 4.14
CA ALA A 475 -29.39 -25.59 4.76
C ALA A 475 -29.17 -26.82 5.67
N ASP A 476 -27.96 -26.95 6.22
CA ASP A 476 -27.65 -28.01 7.18
C ASP A 476 -28.42 -27.78 8.50
N HIS A 477 -28.94 -28.87 9.10
CA HIS A 477 -29.59 -28.84 10.41
C HIS A 477 -29.19 -30.03 11.28
N ALA A 478 -29.32 -29.89 12.60
CA ALA A 478 -28.74 -30.81 13.58
C ALA A 478 -29.21 -32.28 13.44
N ASN A 479 -30.43 -32.49 12.98
CA ASN A 479 -31.03 -33.81 12.80
C ASN A 479 -30.65 -34.48 11.46
N MET A 480 -30.04 -33.74 10.53
CA MET A 480 -29.52 -34.31 9.30
C MET A 480 -28.31 -35.18 9.63
N ASN A 481 -28.32 -36.47 9.26
CA ASN A 481 -27.16 -37.37 9.39
C ASN A 481 -26.47 -37.37 10.78
N ASN A 482 -27.22 -37.21 11.88
CA ASN A 482 -26.66 -37.07 13.24
C ASN A 482 -25.59 -35.95 13.36
N MET A 483 -25.78 -34.85 12.63
CA MET A 483 -24.82 -33.76 12.53
C MET A 483 -24.66 -32.98 13.84
N GLY A 484 -25.71 -32.80 14.63
CA GLY A 484 -25.67 -31.95 15.81
C GLY A 484 -25.43 -30.47 15.47
N THR A 485 -25.75 -29.56 16.39
CA THR A 485 -25.79 -28.11 16.15
C THR A 485 -24.48 -27.54 15.58
N PHE A 486 -23.35 -27.80 16.23
CA PHE A 486 -22.09 -27.07 15.94
C PHE A 486 -21.48 -27.34 14.56
N ARG A 487 -21.97 -28.35 13.84
CA ARG A 487 -21.54 -28.67 12.47
C ARG A 487 -22.48 -28.12 11.40
N THR A 488 -23.58 -27.47 11.77
CA THR A 488 -24.62 -26.97 10.84
C THR A 488 -24.34 -25.61 10.22
N TYR A 489 -23.21 -24.98 10.56
CA TYR A 489 -22.89 -23.63 10.12
C TYR A 489 -22.95 -23.46 8.59
N THR A 490 -23.43 -22.30 8.15
CA THR A 490 -23.17 -21.80 6.80
C THR A 490 -21.75 -21.25 6.73
N VAL A 491 -21.36 -20.40 7.68
CA VAL A 491 -20.01 -19.83 7.78
C VAL A 491 -19.42 -20.09 9.16
N LYS A 492 -18.21 -20.66 9.21
CA LYS A 492 -17.38 -20.79 10.41
C LYS A 492 -16.15 -19.89 10.30
N VAL A 493 -15.89 -19.06 11.30
CA VAL A 493 -14.75 -18.13 11.33
C VAL A 493 -13.78 -18.51 12.45
N GLU A 494 -12.69 -19.18 12.08
CA GLU A 494 -11.63 -19.60 13.00
C GLU A 494 -10.45 -18.61 13.04
N GLY A 495 -10.22 -17.85 11.96
CA GLY A 495 -9.16 -16.84 11.87
C GLY A 495 -9.43 -15.61 12.73
N ASN A 496 -8.37 -14.85 13.06
CA ASN A 496 -8.44 -13.63 13.89
C ASN A 496 -8.44 -12.36 13.05
N HIS A 497 -8.93 -11.24 13.58
CA HIS A 497 -8.94 -9.95 12.86
C HIS A 497 -9.65 -10.04 11.49
N ILE A 498 -10.77 -10.76 11.44
CA ILE A 498 -11.57 -10.93 10.23
C ILE A 498 -12.75 -9.95 10.27
N THR A 499 -12.97 -9.25 9.17
CA THR A 499 -14.11 -8.34 9.01
C THR A 499 -15.03 -8.83 7.90
N PHE A 500 -16.32 -8.89 8.16
CA PHE A 500 -17.37 -9.03 7.14
C PHE A 500 -18.13 -7.71 7.01
N ARG A 501 -18.42 -7.31 5.77
CA ARG A 501 -19.15 -6.08 5.48
C ARG A 501 -20.18 -6.28 4.37
N ASN A 502 -21.34 -5.65 4.50
CA ASN A 502 -22.34 -5.55 3.42
C ASN A 502 -22.75 -6.91 2.83
N ILE A 503 -22.92 -7.94 3.66
CA ILE A 503 -23.20 -9.31 3.19
C ILE A 503 -24.24 -10.01 4.07
N THR A 504 -25.05 -10.88 3.46
CA THR A 504 -25.99 -11.74 4.17
C THR A 504 -25.39 -13.14 4.35
N ILE A 505 -25.44 -13.66 5.57
CA ILE A 505 -25.13 -15.05 5.90
C ILE A 505 -26.43 -15.72 6.37
N GLU A 506 -26.86 -16.73 5.63
CA GLU A 506 -28.13 -17.41 5.83
C GLU A 506 -27.92 -18.90 6.08
N ASN A 507 -28.64 -19.46 7.05
CA ASN A 507 -28.96 -20.87 7.05
C ASN A 507 -30.46 -21.05 6.77
N ASN A 508 -30.77 -21.54 5.57
CA ASN A 508 -32.12 -21.70 5.04
C ASN A 508 -32.72 -23.08 5.36
N ALA A 509 -32.21 -23.77 6.37
CA ALA A 509 -32.82 -25.01 6.81
C ALA A 509 -34.27 -24.77 7.26
N PRO A 510 -35.22 -25.65 6.89
CA PRO A 510 -36.56 -25.63 7.48
C PRO A 510 -36.48 -25.85 8.99
N LYS A 511 -37.58 -25.57 9.72
CA LYS A 511 -37.69 -25.71 11.19
C LYS A 511 -37.69 -27.18 11.65
N LEU A 512 -36.62 -27.92 11.32
CA LEU A 512 -36.42 -29.34 11.59
C LEU A 512 -35.39 -29.58 12.71
N GLY A 513 -34.74 -28.54 13.22
CA GLY A 513 -33.73 -28.59 14.26
C GLY A 513 -32.89 -27.32 14.28
N GLN A 514 -31.86 -27.31 15.12
CA GLN A 514 -30.88 -26.22 15.20
C GLN A 514 -30.11 -26.10 13.88
N ALA A 515 -29.91 -24.86 13.42
CA ALA A 515 -29.29 -24.56 12.14
C ALA A 515 -28.55 -23.23 12.22
N VAL A 516 -27.22 -23.31 12.27
CA VAL A 516 -26.33 -22.16 12.49
C VAL A 516 -26.05 -21.45 11.17
N ALA A 517 -26.23 -20.12 11.12
CA ALA A 517 -25.79 -19.29 10.00
C ALA A 517 -24.32 -18.90 10.19
N LEU A 518 -23.98 -18.36 11.37
CA LEU A 518 -22.62 -17.92 11.72
C LEU A 518 -22.10 -18.68 12.95
N HIS A 519 -20.94 -19.32 12.82
CA HIS A 519 -20.16 -19.89 13.91
C HIS A 519 -18.83 -19.13 14.02
N THR A 520 -18.53 -18.56 15.19
CA THR A 520 -17.24 -17.86 15.43
C THR A 520 -16.38 -18.59 16.45
N GLU A 521 -15.09 -18.70 16.15
CA GLU A 521 -14.05 -19.22 17.06
C GLU A 521 -12.84 -18.29 17.17
N GLY A 522 -12.59 -17.43 16.18
CA GLY A 522 -11.51 -16.42 16.21
C GLY A 522 -11.79 -15.20 17.09
N ASP A 523 -10.75 -14.43 17.38
CA ASP A 523 -10.77 -13.18 18.14
C ASP A 523 -10.72 -11.94 17.23
N CYS A 524 -11.21 -10.81 17.74
CA CYS A 524 -11.30 -9.53 17.04
C CYS A 524 -12.11 -9.60 15.73
N LEU A 525 -13.26 -10.29 15.76
CA LEU A 525 -14.12 -10.40 14.57
C LEU A 525 -15.08 -9.21 14.48
N ARG A 526 -15.27 -8.69 13.27
CA ARG A 526 -16.15 -7.55 12.99
C ARG A 526 -17.18 -7.90 11.93
N PHE A 527 -18.41 -7.49 12.16
CA PHE A 527 -19.52 -7.65 11.23
C PHE A 527 -20.22 -6.31 11.10
N ILE A 528 -20.16 -5.68 9.93
CA ILE A 528 -20.64 -4.31 9.72
C ILE A 528 -21.66 -4.31 8.60
N ASN A 529 -22.87 -3.82 8.86
CA ASN A 529 -23.98 -3.83 7.90
C ASN A 529 -24.18 -5.22 7.28
N CYS A 530 -24.25 -6.25 8.14
CA CYS A 530 -24.46 -7.64 7.73
C CYS A 530 -25.85 -8.13 8.13
N ARG A 531 -26.35 -9.18 7.46
CA ARG A 531 -27.59 -9.86 7.85
C ARG A 531 -27.31 -11.31 8.22
N PHE A 532 -27.91 -11.77 9.31
CA PHE A 532 -27.82 -13.15 9.78
C PHE A 532 -29.22 -13.74 9.84
N LEU A 533 -29.50 -14.66 8.90
CA LEU A 533 -30.84 -15.20 8.70
C LEU A 533 -30.87 -16.68 9.09
N GLY A 534 -31.85 -17.06 9.91
CA GLY A 534 -31.96 -18.44 10.38
C GLY A 534 -33.21 -18.72 11.19
N ASN A 535 -33.21 -19.87 11.84
CA ASN A 535 -34.27 -20.33 12.73
C ASN A 535 -33.74 -20.48 14.16
N GLN A 536 -33.62 -21.70 14.67
CA GLN A 536 -33.06 -21.94 16.00
C GLN A 536 -31.53 -21.94 15.91
N ASP A 537 -30.87 -21.27 16.85
CA ASP A 537 -29.40 -21.20 16.96
C ASP A 537 -28.71 -20.47 15.77
N THR A 538 -29.27 -19.35 15.28
CA THR A 538 -28.74 -18.62 14.11
C THR A 538 -27.27 -18.18 14.23
N VAL A 539 -26.88 -17.55 15.35
CA VAL A 539 -25.52 -17.01 15.58
C VAL A 539 -24.89 -17.70 16.80
N TYR A 540 -23.86 -18.49 16.55
CA TYR A 540 -23.07 -19.17 17.58
C TYR A 540 -21.73 -18.46 17.83
N THR A 541 -21.52 -17.96 19.05
CA THR A 541 -20.27 -17.33 19.48
C THR A 541 -19.43 -18.29 20.32
N GLY A 542 -18.64 -19.14 19.67
CA GLY A 542 -18.29 -20.47 20.21
C GLY A 542 -17.15 -20.55 21.21
N VAL A 543 -16.28 -19.55 21.29
CA VAL A 543 -15.06 -19.61 22.13
C VAL A 543 -15.10 -18.56 23.24
N ALA A 544 -14.91 -18.99 24.48
CA ALA A 544 -14.86 -18.09 25.62
C ALA A 544 -13.64 -17.15 25.53
N GLY A 545 -13.83 -15.87 25.84
CA GLY A 545 -12.76 -14.88 25.85
C GLY A 545 -12.46 -14.23 24.50
N THR A 546 -13.04 -14.70 23.39
CA THR A 546 -12.96 -13.99 22.11
C THR A 546 -13.90 -12.79 22.06
N ARG A 547 -13.52 -11.80 21.27
CA ARG A 547 -14.17 -10.48 21.14
C ARG A 547 -14.79 -10.33 19.77
N LEU A 548 -16.09 -10.03 19.75
CA LEU A 548 -16.89 -9.87 18.55
C LEU A 548 -17.57 -8.50 18.56
N TYR A 549 -17.60 -7.83 17.39
CA TYR A 549 -18.28 -6.55 17.21
C TYR A 549 -19.24 -6.62 16.03
N PHE A 550 -20.52 -6.35 16.28
CA PHE A 550 -21.58 -6.28 15.30
C PHE A 550 -22.10 -4.84 15.26
N GLU A 551 -22.12 -4.23 14.08
CA GLU A 551 -22.55 -2.85 13.87
C GLU A 551 -23.53 -2.79 12.71
N ASP A 552 -24.66 -2.11 12.92
CA ASP A 552 -25.72 -1.91 11.93
C ASP A 552 -26.21 -3.23 11.30
N CYS A 553 -26.16 -4.33 12.06
CA CYS A 553 -26.53 -5.66 11.58
C CYS A 553 -28.01 -5.97 11.80
N TYR A 554 -28.56 -6.84 10.96
CA TYR A 554 -29.89 -7.44 11.15
C TYR A 554 -29.72 -8.92 11.51
N ILE A 555 -30.32 -9.38 12.60
CA ILE A 555 -30.23 -10.78 13.07
C ILE A 555 -31.64 -11.29 13.33
N GLU A 556 -32.00 -12.42 12.72
CA GLU A 556 -33.30 -13.07 12.96
C GLU A 556 -33.21 -14.54 13.36
N GLY A 557 -34.21 -14.98 14.10
CA GLY A 557 -34.34 -16.39 14.48
C GLY A 557 -35.57 -16.69 15.32
N THR A 558 -35.69 -17.95 15.72
CA THR A 558 -36.83 -18.46 16.49
C THR A 558 -36.50 -18.62 17.96
N THR A 559 -35.57 -19.51 18.31
CA THR A 559 -35.21 -19.87 19.69
C THR A 559 -33.71 -19.78 19.86
N ASP A 560 -33.25 -19.17 20.96
CA ASP A 560 -31.84 -19.10 21.37
C ASP A 560 -30.93 -18.63 20.22
N PHE A 561 -31.44 -17.75 19.36
CA PHE A 561 -30.82 -17.52 18.05
C PHE A 561 -29.52 -16.70 18.12
N ILE A 562 -29.16 -16.20 19.31
CA ILE A 562 -27.82 -15.69 19.62
C ILE A 562 -27.32 -16.41 20.89
N PHE A 563 -26.29 -17.25 20.77
CA PHE A 563 -25.87 -18.15 21.86
C PHE A 563 -24.37 -18.46 21.85
N GLY A 564 -23.84 -18.84 23.02
CA GLY A 564 -22.41 -19.16 23.20
C GLY A 564 -21.70 -18.35 24.30
N PRO A 565 -20.39 -18.57 24.48
CA PRO A 565 -19.61 -17.98 25.58
C PRO A 565 -18.83 -16.68 25.30
N SER A 566 -18.68 -16.24 24.05
CA SER A 566 -17.83 -15.09 23.70
C SER A 566 -18.30 -13.75 24.28
N THR A 567 -17.40 -12.78 24.27
CA THR A 567 -17.72 -11.36 24.51
C THR A 567 -18.17 -10.73 23.20
N ALA A 568 -19.43 -10.31 23.08
CA ALA A 568 -19.97 -9.73 21.85
C ALA A 568 -20.71 -8.42 22.10
N TRP A 569 -20.33 -7.39 21.34
CA TRP A 569 -20.99 -6.09 21.34
C TRP A 569 -21.83 -5.92 20.07
N PHE A 570 -23.10 -5.61 20.24
CA PHE A 570 -24.05 -5.30 19.16
C PHE A 570 -24.41 -3.81 19.25
N GLU A 571 -24.00 -3.04 18.26
CA GLU A 571 -24.26 -1.60 18.14
C GLU A 571 -25.28 -1.37 17.02
N ASN A 572 -26.34 -0.62 17.30
CA ASN A 572 -27.34 -0.21 16.30
C ASN A 572 -27.97 -1.37 15.50
N CYS A 573 -28.00 -2.57 16.08
CA CYS A 573 -28.50 -3.75 15.37
C CYS A 573 -30.02 -3.88 15.47
N THR A 574 -30.65 -4.49 14.47
CA THR A 574 -32.04 -4.96 14.54
C THR A 574 -32.06 -6.44 14.87
N ILE A 575 -32.75 -6.78 15.95
CA ILE A 575 -32.88 -8.15 16.46
C ILE A 575 -34.35 -8.58 16.26
N HIS A 576 -34.59 -9.55 15.39
CA HIS A 576 -35.93 -9.89 14.89
C HIS A 576 -36.38 -11.30 15.27
N SER A 577 -37.46 -11.39 16.05
CA SER A 577 -37.98 -12.64 16.59
C SER A 577 -39.07 -13.26 15.71
N LYS A 578 -38.87 -14.51 15.29
CA LYS A 578 -39.78 -15.26 14.39
C LYS A 578 -40.70 -16.25 15.11
N ALA A 579 -40.59 -16.36 16.43
CA ALA A 579 -41.41 -17.25 17.26
C ALA A 579 -41.46 -16.76 18.71
N ASN A 580 -42.50 -17.15 19.42
CA ASN A 580 -42.62 -16.98 20.87
C ASN A 580 -41.59 -17.88 21.58
N SER A 581 -40.42 -17.32 21.94
CA SER A 581 -39.30 -18.06 22.53
C SER A 581 -38.27 -17.10 23.15
N TYR A 582 -36.97 -17.34 22.97
CA TYR A 582 -35.86 -16.62 23.61
C TYR A 582 -34.92 -16.01 22.57
N VAL A 583 -34.49 -14.77 22.77
CA VAL A 583 -33.48 -14.11 21.93
C VAL A 583 -32.09 -14.70 22.20
N THR A 584 -31.64 -14.66 23.46
CA THR A 584 -30.27 -15.06 23.82
C THR A 584 -30.19 -16.31 24.69
N ALA A 585 -29.17 -17.12 24.46
CA ALA A 585 -28.75 -18.22 25.33
C ALA A 585 -27.24 -18.12 25.66
N ALA A 586 -26.89 -17.11 26.48
CA ALA A 586 -25.50 -16.84 26.82
C ALA A 586 -24.91 -17.91 27.76
N SER A 587 -23.59 -18.13 27.65
CA SER A 587 -22.84 -19.09 28.48
C SER A 587 -21.48 -18.55 28.95
N THR A 588 -21.38 -17.23 29.10
CA THR A 588 -20.18 -16.54 29.57
C THR A 588 -19.64 -17.13 30.87
N PRO A 589 -18.38 -17.57 30.92
CA PRO A 589 -17.77 -18.11 32.14
C PRO A 589 -17.63 -17.07 33.26
N GLU A 590 -17.50 -17.54 34.51
CA GLU A 590 -17.34 -16.69 35.70
C GLU A 590 -16.14 -15.74 35.61
N ASN A 591 -15.02 -16.21 35.07
CA ASN A 591 -13.77 -15.46 34.94
C ASN A 591 -13.76 -14.46 33.78
N ILE A 592 -14.78 -14.46 32.91
CA ILE A 592 -14.89 -13.51 31.81
C ILE A 592 -15.83 -12.37 32.23
N LYS A 593 -15.32 -11.14 32.19
CA LYS A 593 -15.98 -9.94 32.75
C LYS A 593 -17.30 -9.61 32.06
N TYR A 594 -17.35 -9.72 30.73
CA TYR A 594 -18.49 -9.37 29.90
C TYR A 594 -18.87 -10.50 28.95
N GLY A 595 -20.17 -10.60 28.64
CA GLY A 595 -20.72 -11.52 27.65
C GLY A 595 -21.32 -10.73 26.50
N TYR A 596 -22.65 -10.79 26.36
CA TYR A 596 -23.36 -10.04 25.35
C TYR A 596 -23.77 -8.66 25.83
N ILE A 597 -23.52 -7.65 24.99
CA ILE A 597 -23.97 -6.28 25.19
C ILE A 597 -24.66 -5.82 23.93
N PHE A 598 -25.94 -5.50 24.05
CA PHE A 598 -26.74 -4.88 23.01
C PHE A 598 -26.88 -3.40 23.38
N ASN A 599 -26.36 -2.53 22.52
CA ASN A 599 -26.41 -1.09 22.68
C ASN A 599 -27.13 -0.47 21.49
N ASN A 600 -28.08 0.44 21.76
CA ASN A 600 -28.85 1.15 20.72
C ASN A 600 -29.55 0.21 19.72
N CYS A 601 -29.80 -1.04 20.11
CA CYS A 601 -30.45 -2.04 19.25
C CYS A 601 -31.97 -1.91 19.27
N LYS A 602 -32.62 -2.35 18.19
CA LYS A 602 -34.08 -2.43 18.09
C LYS A 602 -34.52 -3.89 18.13
N LEU A 603 -35.39 -4.25 19.07
CA LEU A 603 -35.99 -5.58 19.14
C LEU A 603 -37.36 -5.53 18.46
N THR A 604 -37.53 -6.37 17.46
CA THR A 604 -38.75 -6.49 16.64
C THR A 604 -39.19 -7.95 16.57
N ALA A 605 -40.40 -8.19 16.07
CA ALA A 605 -40.91 -9.55 15.91
C ALA A 605 -41.83 -9.66 14.70
N GLU A 606 -41.95 -10.88 14.19
CA GLU A 606 -42.91 -11.27 13.17
C GLU A 606 -44.36 -11.04 13.63
N GLU A 607 -45.28 -10.96 12.67
CA GLU A 607 -46.70 -10.88 12.98
C GLU A 607 -47.16 -12.11 13.79
N GLY A 608 -47.92 -11.87 14.86
CA GLY A 608 -48.41 -12.91 15.77
C GLY A 608 -47.42 -13.38 16.83
N VAL A 609 -46.20 -12.85 16.86
CA VAL A 609 -45.22 -13.11 17.93
C VAL A 609 -45.35 -12.04 19.02
N ASP A 610 -45.69 -12.47 20.23
CA ASP A 610 -46.05 -11.61 21.36
C ASP A 610 -45.48 -12.06 22.72
N LYS A 611 -44.75 -13.19 22.76
CA LYS A 611 -44.22 -13.79 23.99
C LYS A 611 -42.77 -14.21 23.82
N VAL A 612 -41.87 -13.23 23.78
CA VAL A 612 -40.44 -13.43 23.66
C VAL A 612 -39.71 -12.96 24.91
N TYR A 613 -38.74 -13.74 25.36
CA TYR A 613 -37.82 -13.39 26.43
C TYR A 613 -36.53 -12.79 25.85
N LEU A 614 -35.97 -11.79 26.53
CA LEU A 614 -34.65 -11.21 26.23
C LEU A 614 -33.53 -12.26 26.26
N GLY A 615 -33.69 -13.28 27.10
CA GLY A 615 -32.80 -14.44 27.09
C GLY A 615 -32.89 -15.31 28.33
N ARG A 616 -31.99 -16.30 28.35
CA ARG A 616 -31.86 -17.28 29.43
C ARG A 616 -30.43 -17.83 29.53
N PRO A 617 -29.95 -18.21 30.72
CA PRO A 617 -28.57 -18.63 30.93
C PRO A 617 -28.38 -20.10 30.56
N TRP A 618 -27.67 -20.38 29.46
CA TRP A 618 -27.33 -21.75 29.06
C TRP A 618 -26.33 -22.38 30.05
N ARG A 619 -25.48 -21.55 30.69
CA ARG A 619 -24.57 -21.92 31.78
C ARG A 619 -24.66 -20.91 32.93
N PRO A 620 -24.28 -21.29 34.17
CA PRO A 620 -24.11 -20.33 35.27
C PRO A 620 -23.19 -19.18 34.88
N TYR A 621 -23.36 -18.01 35.51
CA TYR A 621 -22.56 -16.80 35.26
C TYR A 621 -22.70 -16.13 33.88
N ALA A 622 -23.59 -16.64 33.03
CA ALA A 622 -23.93 -16.02 31.75
C ALA A 622 -24.20 -14.52 31.90
N TYR A 623 -23.74 -13.73 30.94
CA TYR A 623 -23.84 -12.27 30.97
C TYR A 623 -24.57 -11.78 29.72
N THR A 624 -25.63 -10.99 29.92
CA THR A 624 -26.35 -10.29 28.85
C THR A 624 -26.81 -8.93 29.36
N LEU A 625 -26.51 -7.87 28.61
CA LEU A 625 -26.95 -6.50 28.87
C LEU A 625 -27.70 -5.97 27.64
N PHE A 626 -28.94 -5.49 27.83
CA PHE A 626 -29.62 -4.63 26.86
C PHE A 626 -29.60 -3.19 27.37
N MET A 627 -28.97 -2.28 26.64
CA MET A 627 -28.87 -0.88 27.02
C MET A 627 -29.21 0.07 25.88
N ASN A 628 -29.97 1.12 26.19
CA ASN A 628 -30.47 2.10 25.24
C ASN A 628 -31.25 1.46 24.06
N CYS A 629 -31.81 0.26 24.26
CA CYS A 629 -32.51 -0.47 23.22
C CYS A 629 -33.98 -0.05 23.13
N GLU A 630 -34.55 -0.11 21.93
CA GLU A 630 -36.00 -0.04 21.71
C GLU A 630 -36.59 -1.46 21.77
N LEU A 631 -37.31 -1.78 22.84
CA LEU A 631 -37.94 -3.08 23.09
C LEU A 631 -39.39 -3.07 22.59
N GLY A 632 -39.68 -3.87 21.57
CA GLY A 632 -41.05 -4.02 21.05
C GLY A 632 -41.99 -4.72 22.04
N LYS A 633 -43.30 -4.53 21.84
CA LYS A 633 -44.38 -5.05 22.70
C LYS A 633 -44.43 -6.58 22.90
N HIS A 634 -43.70 -7.32 22.07
CA HIS A 634 -43.61 -8.78 22.11
C HIS A 634 -42.71 -9.30 23.25
N ILE A 635 -41.92 -8.41 23.86
CA ILE A 635 -41.08 -8.78 25.01
C ILE A 635 -41.97 -9.01 26.24
N VAL A 636 -41.86 -10.20 26.83
CA VAL A 636 -42.65 -10.56 28.02
C VAL A 636 -42.24 -9.70 29.22
N LYS A 637 -43.21 -9.42 30.09
CA LYS A 637 -43.02 -8.60 31.29
C LYS A 637 -41.90 -9.09 32.22
N ALA A 638 -41.74 -10.41 32.36
CA ALA A 638 -40.67 -11.03 33.13
C ALA A 638 -39.27 -10.68 32.60
N GLY A 639 -39.14 -10.39 31.29
CA GLY A 639 -37.91 -10.10 30.58
C GLY A 639 -37.03 -11.34 30.36
N TRP A 640 -36.76 -12.10 31.41
CA TRP A 640 -35.75 -13.16 31.44
C TRP A 640 -36.30 -14.48 31.99
N ASP A 641 -35.69 -15.59 31.58
CA ASP A 641 -36.00 -16.93 32.07
C ASP A 641 -34.74 -17.56 32.68
N ASN A 642 -34.93 -18.36 33.73
CA ASN A 642 -33.84 -18.95 34.52
C ASN A 642 -33.36 -20.31 33.96
N TRP A 643 -33.78 -20.69 32.76
CA TRP A 643 -33.52 -22.00 32.14
C TRP A 643 -34.11 -23.16 32.97
N ARG A 644 -35.27 -22.97 33.60
CA ARG A 644 -35.89 -23.91 34.54
C ARG A 644 -34.95 -24.34 35.68
N ASN A 645 -34.01 -23.48 36.05
CA ASN A 645 -33.00 -23.76 37.07
C ASN A 645 -32.86 -22.57 38.03
N PRO A 646 -33.52 -22.60 39.19
CA PRO A 646 -33.45 -21.52 40.18
C PRO A 646 -32.03 -21.19 40.68
N LYS A 647 -31.05 -22.11 40.55
CA LYS A 647 -29.65 -21.80 40.90
C LYS A 647 -29.04 -20.74 40.00
N ASN A 648 -29.52 -20.62 38.75
CA ASN A 648 -29.04 -19.61 37.81
C ASN A 648 -29.39 -18.19 38.27
N GLU A 649 -30.48 -18.01 39.02
CA GLU A 649 -30.89 -16.69 39.55
C GLU A 649 -29.83 -16.08 40.49
N LYS A 650 -28.97 -16.91 41.09
CA LYS A 650 -27.89 -16.46 41.98
C LYS A 650 -26.61 -16.08 41.25
N THR A 651 -26.45 -16.51 40.00
CA THR A 651 -25.18 -16.41 39.26
C THR A 651 -25.30 -15.63 37.95
N ALA A 652 -26.47 -15.64 37.31
CA ALA A 652 -26.71 -14.95 36.05
C ALA A 652 -26.44 -13.44 36.20
N ARG A 653 -25.72 -12.88 35.23
CA ARG A 653 -25.33 -11.47 35.20
C ARG A 653 -26.15 -10.74 34.14
N TYR A 654 -27.46 -10.77 34.29
CA TYR A 654 -28.40 -10.19 33.32
C TYR A 654 -28.84 -8.81 33.76
N ALA A 655 -28.83 -7.87 32.83
CA ALA A 655 -29.10 -6.49 33.14
C ALA A 655 -29.76 -5.70 32.00
N GLU A 656 -30.42 -4.61 32.37
CA GLU A 656 -31.00 -3.63 31.46
C GLU A 656 -30.58 -2.21 31.87
N TYR A 657 -30.55 -1.27 30.91
CA TYR A 657 -30.29 0.15 31.16
C TYR A 657 -30.97 1.05 30.14
N LYS A 658 -31.83 1.97 30.60
CA LYS A 658 -32.47 3.01 29.77
C LYS A 658 -33.06 2.50 28.44
N ASN A 659 -33.62 1.28 28.47
CA ASN A 659 -34.38 0.75 27.35
C ASN A 659 -35.70 1.53 27.22
N THR A 660 -36.18 1.67 25.99
CA THR A 660 -37.44 2.36 25.64
C THR A 660 -38.37 1.42 24.86
N GLY A 661 -39.60 1.86 24.57
CA GLY A 661 -40.59 1.06 23.83
C GLY A 661 -41.57 0.29 24.73
N GLU A 662 -42.59 -0.30 24.12
CA GLU A 662 -43.70 -0.96 24.82
C GLU A 662 -43.27 -2.19 25.65
N GLY A 663 -42.18 -2.86 25.24
CA GLY A 663 -41.61 -4.00 25.96
C GLY A 663 -40.66 -3.62 27.11
N ALA A 664 -40.39 -2.33 27.32
CA ALA A 664 -39.40 -1.86 28.29
C ALA A 664 -39.95 -1.61 29.71
N ASP A 665 -41.22 -1.93 29.98
CA ASP A 665 -41.76 -1.85 31.35
C ASP A 665 -41.03 -2.83 32.27
N ILE A 666 -40.26 -2.28 33.22
CA ILE A 666 -39.45 -3.04 34.16
C ILE A 666 -40.19 -3.47 35.43
N SER A 667 -41.43 -3.02 35.64
CA SER A 667 -42.18 -3.20 36.91
C SER A 667 -42.43 -4.66 37.31
N GLN A 668 -42.36 -5.57 36.33
CA GLN A 668 -42.60 -7.01 36.50
C GLN A 668 -41.42 -7.86 36.05
N ARG A 669 -40.22 -7.27 35.89
CA ARG A 669 -39.01 -8.03 35.60
C ARG A 669 -38.70 -8.98 36.74
N VAL A 670 -38.10 -10.12 36.40
CA VAL A 670 -37.62 -11.06 37.41
C VAL A 670 -36.66 -10.37 38.39
N SER A 671 -36.79 -10.69 39.68
CA SER A 671 -36.08 -10.00 40.77
C SER A 671 -34.56 -10.17 40.77
N TRP A 672 -34.04 -11.16 40.04
CA TRP A 672 -32.62 -11.45 39.91
C TRP A 672 -31.94 -10.73 38.74
N ALA A 673 -32.70 -10.09 37.85
CA ALA A 673 -32.14 -9.22 36.81
C ALA A 673 -31.83 -7.83 37.39
N ARG A 674 -30.79 -7.17 36.88
CA ARG A 674 -30.33 -5.88 37.38
C ARG A 674 -30.76 -4.73 36.48
N GLN A 675 -31.11 -3.59 37.08
CA GLN A 675 -31.14 -2.31 36.38
C GLN A 675 -29.83 -1.59 36.67
N LEU A 676 -29.04 -1.30 35.63
CA LEU A 676 -27.77 -0.62 35.82
C LEU A 676 -27.99 0.88 36.09
N SER A 677 -27.04 1.49 36.79
CA SER A 677 -26.96 2.94 36.97
C SER A 677 -26.08 3.59 35.90
N ASP A 678 -26.18 4.91 35.75
CA ASP A 678 -25.29 5.69 34.89
C ASP A 678 -23.80 5.48 35.25
N LYS A 679 -23.49 5.20 36.52
CA LYS A 679 -22.13 4.88 36.98
C LYS A 679 -21.66 3.53 36.46
N ASP A 680 -22.51 2.51 36.51
CA ASP A 680 -22.18 1.16 36.03
C ASP A 680 -21.91 1.16 34.53
N VAL A 681 -22.71 1.91 33.76
CA VAL A 681 -22.54 2.03 32.30
C VAL A 681 -21.28 2.82 31.94
N LYS A 682 -20.93 3.88 32.69
CA LYS A 682 -19.65 4.61 32.50
C LYS A 682 -18.42 3.73 32.74
N MET A 683 -18.56 2.64 33.49
CA MET A 683 -17.47 1.67 33.71
C MET A 683 -17.38 0.61 32.59
N LEU A 684 -18.29 0.60 31.62
CA LEU A 684 -18.16 -0.22 30.42
C LEU A 684 -17.10 0.41 29.51
N VAL A 685 -15.99 -0.29 29.34
CA VAL A 685 -14.86 0.19 28.53
C VAL A 685 -15.03 -0.34 27.10
N LYS A 686 -15.54 0.49 26.18
CA LYS A 686 -15.76 0.09 24.77
C LYS A 686 -14.48 -0.48 24.11
N SER A 687 -13.30 -0.01 24.51
CA SER A 687 -11.99 -0.51 24.05
C SER A 687 -11.62 -1.93 24.53
N GLU A 688 -12.26 -2.45 25.58
CA GLU A 688 -12.12 -3.87 25.97
C GLU A 688 -12.85 -4.81 24.98
N PHE A 689 -13.73 -4.25 24.13
CA PHE A 689 -14.48 -4.98 23.11
C PHE A 689 -13.91 -4.74 21.70
N TYR A 690 -13.50 -3.51 21.38
CA TYR A 690 -12.75 -3.19 20.15
C TYR A 690 -12.02 -1.82 20.19
N THR A 691 -10.92 -1.64 19.43
CA THR A 691 -10.22 -0.36 19.16
C THR A 691 -10.20 -0.08 17.65
N PHE A 692 -10.31 1.21 17.28
CA PHE A 692 -10.31 1.66 15.88
C PHE A 692 -8.90 1.74 15.24
N SER A 693 -7.82 1.41 15.96
CA SER A 693 -6.46 1.46 15.42
C SER A 693 -6.10 0.19 14.62
N ASN A 694 -5.37 0.38 13.51
CA ASN A 694 -4.69 -0.68 12.77
C ASN A 694 -3.46 -1.24 13.52
N THR A 695 -3.17 -0.70 14.72
CA THR A 695 -2.17 -1.19 15.65
C THR A 695 -2.86 -1.60 16.93
N TRP A 696 -2.79 -2.89 17.24
CA TRP A 696 -3.24 -3.41 18.52
C TRP A 696 -2.01 -3.70 19.36
N ASP A 697 -1.92 -3.03 20.51
CA ASP A 697 -0.89 -3.36 21.50
C ASP A 697 -1.09 -4.81 21.96
N LEU A 698 -0.08 -5.62 21.69
CA LEU A 698 0.09 -6.94 22.28
C LEU A 698 0.32 -6.74 23.78
N TYR A 699 -0.69 -7.04 24.60
CA TYR A 699 -0.50 -7.33 26.02
C TYR A 699 -0.48 -8.83 26.23
#